data_AF-A0A937Z487-F1
#
_entry.id   AF-A0A937Z487-F1
#
_cell.length_a   1.000
_cell.length_b   1.000
_cell.length_c   1.000
_cell.angle_alpha   90.00
_cell.angle_beta   90.00
_cell.angle_gamma   90.00
#
_symmetry.space_group_name_H-M   'P 1'
#
loop_
_entity.id
_entity.type
_entity.pdbx_description
1 polymer ?
#
loop_
_entity_poly.entity_id
_entity_poly.type
_entity_poly.pdbx_seq_one_letter_code
_entity_poly.pdbx_strand_id
1 'polypeptide(L)'
;LLPALQGPSEGGNLVLLRNQLAHGGGMTRATAEAYLAEWEPRFALLVERLALLQECDLCCVLGAEPQRLRGPALATSPCEVNDVLRAELAKVGSHVVLLRGGRALDLWPLCDYGRARSTTLQGAREAEADSPLVYFRSERDRLLYAALGVDLPHGERRDVLEEFRNLFRLEDRVRPEPGFVSDFEAEIRADAAALVGRVGDVAQAKAAIKAAQSGVLWITGPGGIGKSFLVAKLADDLGNAPQSICRIAWRFKVGDAARCSRVPFFRHAVERLAAWLQKPDVAPAQDPNELEGQLAELLDEVGDLTAEDPRGRPPRVLFVLDGLDEIQRLDPGFPELPFHLTRPNVVWLCAGRAERNLPQVFAKNRCTHVFPDGLPAMTRDDVRALLLEEVGSRKYDLLALDHEAGDEVANEALQAIVDRAEGLPLYVRYVVQDILSGHFRFADLGARLPSSLSAYYDDLLRRMSIGELQALLTPLVVTIAHAPAPLNEDTLHLLMTRRQVVRGTDKGRETLRQGLQAAQSMLRAAPAEGGTLGFEPYHPTFREHILTDATGLIGDQNEFAQDSLRDLATGWRALPQDQTSRAYALRFGPRILTQAERWDDLTILLTDLEFVEAKCEAGMTYDLVADYNAALSSVPAGRLSRAVEPFHRFVRANAHIFAQGLEWVIQRAYN
;
A
#
# COMPACT_ATOMS: atom_id res chain seq x y z
N LEU A 1 -31.50 26.83 -19.15
CA LEU A 1 -30.29 27.68 -18.96
C LEU A 1 -29.03 26.98 -19.47
N LEU A 2 -28.70 25.75 -19.01
CA LEU A 2 -27.60 24.94 -19.57
C LEU A 2 -27.65 24.66 -21.09
N PRO A 3 -28.83 24.46 -21.73
CA PRO A 3 -28.90 24.33 -23.20
C PRO A 3 -28.45 25.59 -23.96
N ALA A 4 -28.39 26.76 -23.31
CA ALA A 4 -27.87 27.99 -23.90
C ALA A 4 -26.33 28.03 -23.97
N LEU A 5 -25.67 27.05 -23.32
CA LEU A 5 -24.21 26.84 -23.35
C LEU A 5 -23.85 25.63 -24.23
N GLN A 6 -24.77 25.21 -25.12
CA GLN A 6 -24.54 24.19 -26.12
C GLN A 6 -24.54 24.85 -27.51
N GLY A 7 -23.35 25.07 -28.05
CA GLY A 7 -23.13 25.49 -29.44
C GLY A 7 -23.15 24.30 -30.40
N PRO A 8 -23.26 24.55 -31.73
CA PRO A 8 -23.35 23.52 -32.75
C PRO A 8 -22.01 22.82 -33.10
N SER A 9 -20.89 23.28 -32.53
CA SER A 9 -19.53 22.74 -32.77
C SER A 9 -18.98 22.00 -31.55
N GLU A 10 -17.98 21.11 -31.75
CA GLU A 10 -17.30 20.38 -30.66
C GLU A 10 -16.68 21.30 -29.59
N GLY A 11 -16.22 22.50 -29.95
CA GLY A 11 -15.74 23.53 -29.02
C GLY A 11 -16.84 24.31 -28.29
N GLY A 12 -18.11 24.13 -28.70
CA GLY A 12 -19.25 24.87 -28.17
C GLY A 12 -20.00 24.18 -27.03
N ASN A 13 -19.55 23.03 -26.54
CA ASN A 13 -20.21 22.29 -25.48
C ASN A 13 -19.51 22.48 -24.13
N LEU A 14 -20.21 23.08 -23.16
CA LEU A 14 -19.64 23.34 -21.83
C LEU A 14 -19.16 22.06 -21.12
N VAL A 15 -19.81 20.92 -21.37
CA VAL A 15 -19.40 19.64 -20.78
C VAL A 15 -18.08 19.17 -21.40
N LEU A 16 -17.88 19.37 -22.70
CA LEU A 16 -16.61 19.07 -23.36
C LEU A 16 -15.50 20.01 -22.90
N LEU A 17 -15.78 21.32 -22.81
CA LEU A 17 -14.84 22.29 -22.24
C LEU A 17 -14.46 21.91 -20.81
N ARG A 18 -15.45 21.63 -19.95
CA ARG A 18 -15.21 21.18 -18.57
C ARG A 18 -14.35 19.93 -18.55
N ASN A 19 -14.65 18.93 -19.40
CA ASN A 19 -13.85 17.72 -19.45
C ASN A 19 -12.42 18.01 -19.91
N GLN A 20 -12.22 18.83 -20.94
CA GLN A 20 -10.89 19.26 -21.39
C GLN A 20 -10.10 19.95 -20.27
N LEU A 21 -10.73 20.89 -19.56
CA LEU A 21 -10.12 21.62 -18.44
C LEU A 21 -9.87 20.70 -17.22
N ALA A 22 -10.79 19.77 -16.94
CA ALA A 22 -10.69 18.84 -15.80
C ALA A 22 -9.69 17.70 -16.04
N HIS A 23 -9.55 17.24 -17.30
CA HIS A 23 -8.48 16.32 -17.71
C HIS A 23 -7.14 17.04 -17.85
N GLY A 24 -7.13 18.35 -17.64
CA GLY A 24 -5.95 19.09 -17.24
C GLY A 24 -4.89 19.21 -18.32
N GLY A 25 -5.24 19.17 -19.60
CA GLY A 25 -4.30 19.51 -20.65
C GLY A 25 -3.67 20.87 -20.33
N GLY A 26 -2.34 20.95 -20.30
CA GLY A 26 -1.68 22.23 -20.13
C GLY A 26 -2.11 23.14 -21.28
N MET A 27 -2.57 24.35 -20.96
CA MET A 27 -3.18 25.26 -21.92
C MET A 27 -2.24 26.45 -22.17
N THR A 28 -1.88 26.69 -23.42
CA THR A 28 -1.17 27.91 -23.80
C THR A 28 -2.09 29.11 -23.64
N ARG A 29 -1.50 30.28 -23.41
CA ARG A 29 -2.17 31.57 -23.33
C ARG A 29 -2.98 31.85 -24.59
N ALA A 30 -2.47 31.55 -25.78
CA ALA A 30 -3.21 31.70 -27.03
C ALA A 30 -4.50 30.86 -27.03
N THR A 31 -4.42 29.61 -26.55
CA THR A 31 -5.59 28.71 -26.43
C THR A 31 -6.56 29.22 -25.36
N ALA A 32 -6.04 29.69 -24.23
CA ALA A 32 -6.85 30.28 -23.16
C ALA A 32 -7.60 31.53 -23.64
N GLU A 33 -6.93 32.41 -24.38
CA GLU A 33 -7.52 33.62 -24.98
C GLU A 33 -8.59 33.24 -26.02
N ALA A 34 -8.38 32.20 -26.82
CA ALA A 34 -9.38 31.69 -27.75
C ALA A 34 -10.64 31.17 -27.01
N TYR A 35 -10.46 30.41 -25.93
CA TYR A 35 -11.58 29.97 -25.10
C TYR A 35 -12.30 31.15 -24.44
N LEU A 36 -11.57 32.13 -23.90
CA LEU A 36 -12.17 33.33 -23.31
C LEU A 36 -13.00 34.08 -24.36
N ALA A 37 -12.45 34.30 -25.56
CA ALA A 37 -13.15 34.98 -26.64
C ALA A 37 -14.45 34.26 -27.06
N GLU A 38 -14.47 32.92 -27.05
CA GLU A 38 -15.67 32.14 -27.35
C GLU A 38 -16.69 32.13 -26.19
N TRP A 39 -16.21 31.95 -24.96
CA TRP A 39 -17.05 31.63 -23.81
C TRP A 39 -17.48 32.84 -22.99
N GLU A 40 -16.65 33.89 -22.91
CA GLU A 40 -16.94 35.10 -22.13
C GLU A 40 -18.26 35.76 -22.57
N PRO A 41 -18.57 35.97 -23.87
CA PRO A 41 -19.86 36.53 -24.28
C PRO A 41 -21.05 35.63 -23.92
N ARG A 42 -20.88 34.30 -23.97
CA ARG A 42 -21.93 33.34 -23.60
C ARG A 42 -22.20 33.35 -22.10
N PHE A 43 -21.14 33.44 -21.29
CA PHE A 43 -21.26 33.60 -19.85
C PHE A 43 -21.86 34.95 -19.48
N ALA A 44 -21.49 36.04 -20.15
CA ALA A 44 -22.11 37.35 -19.95
C ALA A 44 -23.63 37.30 -20.22
N LEU A 45 -24.06 36.70 -21.33
CA LEU A 45 -25.48 36.50 -21.63
C LEU A 45 -26.17 35.59 -20.60
N LEU A 46 -25.48 34.57 -20.10
CA LEU A 46 -26.01 33.74 -19.02
C LEU A 46 -26.21 34.56 -17.75
N VAL A 47 -25.25 35.39 -17.36
CA VAL A 47 -25.34 36.29 -16.20
C VAL A 47 -26.53 37.23 -16.36
N GLU A 48 -26.74 37.81 -17.54
CA GLU A 48 -27.93 38.63 -17.83
C GLU A 48 -29.23 37.83 -17.66
N ARG A 49 -29.29 36.59 -18.17
CA ARG A 49 -30.47 35.72 -18.00
C ARG A 49 -30.69 35.27 -16.55
N LEU A 50 -29.61 35.20 -15.77
CA LEU A 50 -29.64 34.93 -14.34
C LEU A 50 -29.98 36.17 -13.50
N ALA A 51 -30.20 37.34 -14.11
CA ALA A 51 -30.63 38.55 -13.39
C ALA A 51 -31.94 38.32 -12.60
N LEU A 52 -32.78 37.37 -13.00
CA LEU A 52 -33.96 36.95 -12.22
C LEU A 52 -33.61 36.47 -10.79
N LEU A 53 -32.37 35.99 -10.58
CA LEU A 53 -31.90 35.57 -9.26
C LEU A 53 -31.67 36.76 -8.31
N GLN A 54 -31.59 38.00 -8.83
CA GLN A 54 -31.54 39.20 -7.99
C GLN A 54 -32.86 39.44 -7.23
N GLU A 55 -33.96 38.87 -7.71
CA GLU A 55 -35.26 38.88 -7.02
C GLU A 55 -35.36 37.79 -5.94
N CYS A 56 -34.35 36.93 -5.83
CA CYS A 56 -34.30 35.87 -4.84
C CYS A 56 -33.43 36.28 -3.65
N ASP A 57 -33.88 35.89 -2.46
CA ASP A 57 -33.07 35.95 -1.25
C ASP A 57 -32.50 34.56 -0.94
N LEU A 58 -31.19 34.46 -0.77
CA LEU A 58 -30.57 33.28 -0.21
C LEU A 58 -30.52 33.44 1.31
N CYS A 59 -31.10 32.52 2.07
CA CYS A 59 -31.14 32.61 3.52
C CYS A 59 -30.67 31.30 4.15
N CYS A 60 -30.00 31.36 5.31
CA CYS A 60 -29.82 30.20 6.17
C CYS A 60 -30.82 30.27 7.34
N VAL A 61 -31.33 29.13 7.75
CA VAL A 61 -32.27 29.05 8.88
C VAL A 61 -31.48 28.69 10.14
N LEU A 62 -31.02 29.72 10.87
CA LEU A 62 -30.30 29.56 12.15
C LEU A 62 -31.23 29.94 13.30
N GLY A 63 -31.95 28.96 13.85
CA GLY A 63 -32.93 29.23 14.91
C GLY A 63 -34.25 29.78 14.37
N ALA A 64 -34.82 30.80 15.05
CA ALA A 64 -36.20 31.24 14.81
C ALA A 64 -36.40 32.23 13.64
N GLU A 65 -35.35 32.95 13.23
CA GLU A 65 -35.42 33.94 12.15
C GLU A 65 -34.41 33.62 11.04
N PRO A 66 -34.82 33.56 9.76
CA PRO A 66 -33.93 33.29 8.64
C PRO A 66 -32.96 34.46 8.40
N GLN A 67 -31.68 34.16 8.31
CA GLN A 67 -30.64 35.16 8.06
C GLN A 67 -30.25 35.16 6.59
N ARG A 68 -30.16 36.35 6.00
CA ARG A 68 -29.78 36.51 4.59
C ARG A 68 -28.29 36.22 4.40
N LEU A 69 -27.94 35.47 3.37
CA LEU A 69 -26.57 35.20 2.95
C LEU A 69 -26.15 36.17 1.83
N ARG A 70 -24.97 36.77 1.96
CA ARG A 70 -24.32 37.59 0.92
C ARG A 70 -22.88 37.11 0.72
N GLY A 71 -22.67 36.32 -0.33
CA GLY A 71 -21.41 35.62 -0.53
C GLY A 71 -21.15 34.63 0.61
N PRO A 72 -19.95 34.59 1.21
CA PRO A 72 -19.64 33.68 2.31
C PRO A 72 -20.17 34.16 3.68
N ALA A 73 -20.71 35.38 3.77
CA ALA A 73 -21.07 36.01 5.04
C ALA A 73 -22.58 36.15 5.23
N LEU A 74 -22.98 36.16 6.50
CA LEU A 74 -24.33 36.54 6.92
C LEU A 74 -24.49 38.06 6.80
N ALA A 75 -25.59 38.49 6.20
CA ALA A 75 -25.98 39.88 6.21
C ALA A 75 -26.47 40.28 7.60
N THR A 76 -26.27 41.54 7.96
CA THR A 76 -26.71 42.10 9.25
C THR A 76 -28.22 42.20 9.43
N SER A 77 -28.99 42.09 8.33
CA SER A 77 -30.46 42.17 8.35
C SER A 77 -31.06 40.80 7.99
N PRO A 78 -32.06 40.32 8.76
CA PRO A 78 -32.74 39.05 8.47
C PRO A 78 -33.56 39.15 7.18
N CYS A 79 -33.96 37.98 6.65
CA CYS A 79 -34.86 37.90 5.52
C CYS A 79 -36.29 38.26 5.96
N GLU A 80 -36.99 39.09 5.19
CA GLU A 80 -38.41 39.38 5.45
C GLU A 80 -39.26 38.17 5.05
N VAL A 81 -39.90 37.54 6.04
CA VAL A 81 -40.77 36.37 5.83
C VAL A 81 -42.10 36.56 6.56
N ASN A 82 -43.18 36.07 5.95
CA ASN A 82 -44.49 36.03 6.60
C ASN A 82 -44.62 34.81 7.52
N ASP A 83 -45.65 34.76 8.37
CA ASP A 83 -45.81 33.69 9.36
C ASP A 83 -45.97 32.29 8.75
N VAL A 84 -46.60 32.20 7.58
CA VAL A 84 -46.78 30.95 6.84
C VAL A 84 -45.41 30.41 6.38
N LEU A 85 -44.59 31.27 5.78
CA LEU A 85 -43.26 30.92 5.31
C LEU A 85 -42.32 30.63 6.48
N ARG A 86 -42.44 31.36 7.58
CA ARG A 86 -41.69 31.09 8.82
C ARG A 86 -41.99 29.70 9.37
N ALA A 87 -43.25 29.26 9.36
CA ALA A 87 -43.63 27.91 9.78
C ALA A 87 -43.10 26.81 8.84
N GLU A 88 -43.02 27.06 7.54
CA GLU A 88 -42.40 26.13 6.59
C GLU A 88 -40.88 26.05 6.77
N LEU A 89 -40.20 27.19 6.95
CA LEU A 89 -38.76 27.25 7.16
C LEU A 89 -38.31 26.55 8.45
N ALA A 90 -39.13 26.59 9.50
CA ALA A 90 -38.85 25.89 10.76
C ALA A 90 -38.74 24.35 10.59
N LYS A 91 -39.30 23.77 9.52
CA LYS A 91 -39.21 22.32 9.24
C LYS A 91 -37.90 21.91 8.57
N VAL A 92 -37.15 22.87 8.02
CA VAL A 92 -35.99 22.64 7.14
C VAL A 92 -34.67 22.62 7.92
N GLY A 93 -34.67 22.95 9.21
CA GLY A 93 -33.46 22.87 10.04
C GLY A 93 -32.43 23.95 9.69
N SER A 94 -31.13 23.62 9.67
CA SER A 94 -30.02 24.56 9.40
C SER A 94 -29.74 24.81 7.92
N HIS A 95 -30.59 24.33 7.03
CA HIS A 95 -30.34 24.34 5.59
C HIS A 95 -30.32 25.76 5.00
N VAL A 96 -29.70 25.86 3.83
CA VAL A 96 -29.78 27.06 3.00
C VAL A 96 -31.02 26.97 2.12
N VAL A 97 -31.81 28.04 2.10
CA VAL A 97 -33.05 28.15 1.36
C VAL A 97 -32.99 29.32 0.38
N LEU A 98 -33.64 29.16 -0.77
CA LEU A 98 -33.87 30.23 -1.74
C LEU A 98 -35.32 30.74 -1.59
N LEU A 99 -35.49 32.03 -1.31
CA LEU A 99 -36.79 32.68 -1.15
C LEU A 99 -37.11 33.53 -2.37
N ARG A 100 -38.34 33.40 -2.90
CA ARG A 100 -38.86 34.29 -3.96
C ARG A 100 -40.37 34.36 -3.90
N GLY A 101 -40.93 35.58 -3.88
CA GLY A 101 -42.39 35.80 -4.01
C GLY A 101 -43.24 35.02 -3.00
N GLY A 102 -42.78 34.90 -1.75
CA GLY A 102 -43.49 34.18 -0.68
C GLY A 102 -43.39 32.65 -0.76
N ARG A 103 -42.45 32.11 -1.54
CA ARG A 103 -42.12 30.68 -1.60
C ARG A 103 -40.69 30.44 -1.15
N ALA A 104 -40.44 29.27 -0.57
CA ALA A 104 -39.11 28.80 -0.20
C ALA A 104 -38.78 27.53 -0.99
N LEU A 105 -37.54 27.43 -1.46
CA LEU A 105 -36.96 26.22 -2.01
C LEU A 105 -35.79 25.82 -1.11
N ASP A 106 -35.88 24.65 -0.49
CA ASP A 106 -34.75 24.05 0.21
C ASP A 106 -33.65 23.68 -0.80
N LEU A 107 -32.43 24.15 -0.55
CA LEU A 107 -31.27 23.84 -1.39
C LEU A 107 -30.49 22.62 -0.89
N TRP A 108 -30.88 21.99 0.22
CA TRP A 108 -30.31 20.71 0.59
C TRP A 108 -30.62 19.64 -0.49
N PRO A 109 -29.62 18.88 -0.96
CA PRO A 109 -28.24 18.77 -0.47
C PRO A 109 -27.21 19.50 -1.35
N LEU A 110 -27.61 20.46 -2.18
CA LEU A 110 -26.69 21.27 -2.99
C LEU A 110 -25.88 22.25 -2.13
N CYS A 111 -26.52 22.84 -1.13
CA CYS A 111 -25.91 23.84 -0.26
C CYS A 111 -26.43 23.70 1.18
N ASP A 112 -25.52 23.74 2.14
CA ASP A 112 -25.82 23.82 3.57
C ASP A 112 -25.03 25.00 4.20
N TYR A 113 -25.23 25.29 5.48
CA TYR A 113 -24.49 26.33 6.19
C TYR A 113 -23.96 25.80 7.52
N GLY A 114 -22.65 25.92 7.73
CA GLY A 114 -22.05 25.46 8.99
C GLY A 114 -20.53 25.50 8.98
N ARG A 115 -19.95 24.88 10.01
CA ARG A 115 -18.50 24.83 10.19
C ARG A 115 -17.88 23.76 9.30
N ALA A 116 -16.91 24.16 8.47
CA ALA A 116 -16.19 23.21 7.64
C ALA A 116 -15.31 22.29 8.51
N ARG A 117 -15.27 21.01 8.17
CA ARG A 117 -14.53 19.95 8.87
C ARG A 117 -13.77 19.09 7.87
N SER A 118 -12.52 18.78 8.15
CA SER A 118 -11.70 17.88 7.33
C SER A 118 -10.79 17.03 8.18
N THR A 119 -10.62 15.76 7.80
CA THR A 119 -9.64 14.87 8.40
C THR A 119 -8.31 15.01 7.67
N THR A 120 -7.29 15.50 8.36
CA THR A 120 -5.93 15.64 7.81
C THR A 120 -5.01 14.57 8.40
N LEU A 121 -3.80 14.43 7.85
CA LEU A 121 -2.76 13.56 8.41
C LEU A 121 -2.35 13.93 9.85
N GLN A 122 -2.64 15.16 10.28
CA GLN A 122 -2.36 15.69 11.62
C GLN A 122 -3.57 15.56 12.57
N GLY A 123 -4.67 14.95 12.10
CA GLY A 123 -5.93 14.81 12.83
C GLY A 123 -7.06 15.63 12.23
N ALA A 124 -8.21 15.64 12.93
CA ALA A 124 -9.38 16.40 12.54
C ALA A 124 -9.12 17.91 12.68
N ARG A 125 -9.45 18.67 11.65
CA ARG A 125 -9.38 20.14 11.61
C ARG A 125 -10.77 20.70 11.34
N GLU A 126 -11.12 21.77 12.04
CA GLU A 126 -12.31 22.58 11.78
C GLU A 126 -11.90 23.98 11.30
N ALA A 127 -12.76 24.62 10.52
CA ALA A 127 -12.63 26.04 10.18
C ALA A 127 -12.91 26.93 11.40
N GLU A 128 -12.36 28.14 11.38
CA GLU A 128 -12.55 29.12 12.45
C GLU A 128 -13.99 29.66 12.52
N ALA A 129 -14.67 29.71 11.37
CA ALA A 129 -16.00 30.28 11.21
C ALA A 129 -16.93 29.39 10.40
N ASP A 130 -18.23 29.65 10.52
CA ASP A 130 -19.25 28.98 9.73
C ASP A 130 -19.32 29.61 8.34
N SER A 131 -19.70 28.82 7.35
CA SER A 131 -19.74 29.23 5.95
C SER A 131 -20.76 28.43 5.15
N PRO A 132 -21.16 28.91 3.95
CA PRO A 132 -21.89 28.10 2.99
C PRO A 132 -21.04 26.89 2.54
N LEU A 133 -21.63 25.71 2.60
CA LEU A 133 -21.05 24.42 2.27
C LEU A 133 -21.71 23.90 0.98
N VAL A 134 -21.00 23.99 -0.15
CA VAL A 134 -21.52 23.57 -1.45
C VAL A 134 -21.06 22.15 -1.76
N TYR A 135 -21.98 21.20 -1.75
CA TYR A 135 -21.67 19.80 -2.01
C TYR A 135 -21.41 19.57 -3.50
N PHE A 136 -20.34 18.86 -3.82
CA PHE A 136 -19.95 18.59 -5.20
C PHE A 136 -19.71 17.11 -5.49
N ARG A 137 -19.52 16.27 -4.48
CA ARG A 137 -19.29 14.82 -4.66
C ARG A 137 -19.85 14.01 -3.49
N SER A 138 -20.42 12.85 -3.81
CA SER A 138 -20.71 11.80 -2.83
C SER A 138 -19.69 10.70 -2.98
N GLU A 139 -19.13 10.23 -1.85
CA GLU A 139 -18.31 9.03 -1.76
C GLU A 139 -19.07 7.92 -1.02
N ARG A 140 -18.41 6.77 -0.79
CA ARG A 140 -19.01 5.60 -0.13
C ARG A 140 -19.36 5.86 1.33
N ASP A 141 -18.59 6.65 2.06
CA ASP A 141 -18.77 6.86 3.50
C ASP A 141 -18.88 8.35 3.90
N ARG A 142 -18.96 9.26 2.92
CA ARG A 142 -19.01 10.70 3.14
C ARG A 142 -19.53 11.49 1.95
N LEU A 143 -19.93 12.73 2.20
CA LEU A 143 -20.17 13.76 1.19
C LEU A 143 -19.05 14.79 1.25
N LEU A 144 -18.54 15.21 0.10
CA LEU A 144 -17.54 16.25 -0.03
C LEU A 144 -18.18 17.57 -0.44
N TYR A 145 -17.72 18.65 0.18
CA TYR A 145 -18.18 20.01 -0.09
C TYR A 145 -17.03 21.02 -0.14
N ALA A 146 -17.27 22.10 -0.86
CA ALA A 146 -16.44 23.30 -0.84
C ALA A 146 -17.03 24.29 0.18
N ALA A 147 -16.20 24.79 1.08
CA ALA A 147 -16.58 25.78 2.08
C ALA A 147 -16.12 27.16 1.63
N LEU A 148 -17.05 28.11 1.54
CA LEU A 148 -16.80 29.39 0.91
C LEU A 148 -16.33 30.44 1.93
N GLY A 149 -15.17 31.06 1.68
CA GLY A 149 -14.69 32.23 2.43
C GLY A 149 -14.08 31.94 3.81
N VAL A 150 -13.62 30.71 4.05
CA VAL A 150 -12.98 30.28 5.31
C VAL A 150 -11.58 29.69 5.07
N ASP A 151 -10.83 29.51 6.15
CA ASP A 151 -9.44 29.00 6.19
C ASP A 151 -9.31 27.49 5.85
N LEU A 152 -10.45 26.80 5.72
CA LEU A 152 -10.56 25.41 5.32
C LEU A 152 -11.51 25.29 4.12
N PRO A 153 -11.01 25.41 2.87
CA PRO A 153 -11.85 25.58 1.68
C PRO A 153 -12.59 24.31 1.23
N HIS A 154 -12.25 23.15 1.76
CA HIS A 154 -12.88 21.87 1.44
C HIS A 154 -13.07 21.05 2.71
N GLY A 155 -14.14 20.27 2.76
CA GLY A 155 -14.44 19.41 3.89
C GLY A 155 -15.26 18.19 3.51
N GLU A 156 -15.52 17.38 4.53
CA GLU A 156 -16.29 16.15 4.43
C GLU A 156 -17.36 16.07 5.53
N ARG A 157 -18.49 15.43 5.24
CA ARG A 157 -19.56 15.14 6.20
C ARG A 157 -20.01 13.69 6.08
N ARG A 158 -20.24 13.05 7.23
CA ARG A 158 -20.65 11.63 7.33
C ARG A 158 -22.04 11.50 7.95
N ASP A 159 -22.35 12.38 8.88
CA ASP A 159 -23.59 12.53 9.65
C ASP A 159 -24.84 12.68 8.78
N VAL A 160 -24.73 13.25 7.58
CA VAL A 160 -25.85 13.52 6.67
C VAL A 160 -25.91 12.59 5.46
N LEU A 161 -25.06 11.56 5.42
CA LEU A 161 -24.97 10.66 4.27
C LEU A 161 -26.22 9.80 4.09
N GLU A 162 -26.81 9.31 5.19
CA GLU A 162 -28.03 8.50 5.13
C GLU A 162 -29.22 9.33 4.63
N GLU A 163 -29.35 10.57 5.12
CA GLU A 163 -30.39 11.49 4.66
C GLU A 163 -30.27 11.77 3.15
N PHE A 164 -29.06 12.04 2.68
CA PHE A 164 -28.78 12.20 1.25
C PHE A 164 -29.17 10.97 0.43
N ARG A 165 -28.81 9.77 0.88
CA ARG A 165 -29.16 8.51 0.20
C ARG A 165 -30.67 8.29 0.11
N ASN A 166 -31.38 8.58 1.20
CA ASN A 166 -32.82 8.48 1.29
C ASN A 166 -33.51 9.46 0.34
N LEU A 167 -33.04 10.71 0.29
CA LEU A 167 -33.61 11.76 -0.56
C LEU A 167 -33.59 11.37 -2.04
N PHE A 168 -32.48 10.80 -2.51
CA PHE A 168 -32.34 10.38 -3.91
C PHE A 168 -32.76 8.94 -4.18
N ARG A 169 -33.19 8.20 -3.15
CA ARG A 169 -33.53 6.77 -3.23
C ARG A 169 -32.45 5.97 -3.94
N LEU A 170 -31.18 6.22 -3.57
CA LEU A 170 -30.03 5.58 -4.23
C LEU A 170 -30.04 4.05 -4.05
N GLU A 171 -30.64 3.58 -2.98
CA GLU A 171 -30.83 2.16 -2.70
C GLU A 171 -31.90 1.53 -3.61
N ASP A 172 -32.98 2.24 -3.95
CA ASP A 172 -34.01 1.74 -4.88
C ASP A 172 -33.50 1.61 -6.33
N ARG A 173 -32.45 2.36 -6.69
CA ARG A 173 -31.82 2.30 -8.02
C ARG A 173 -30.90 1.09 -8.18
N VAL A 174 -30.48 0.48 -7.08
CA VAL A 174 -29.71 -0.75 -7.06
C VAL A 174 -30.66 -1.80 -6.55
N ARG A 175 -31.37 -2.55 -7.41
CA ARG A 175 -32.08 -3.74 -6.94
C ARG A 175 -31.04 -4.66 -6.29
N PRO A 176 -30.99 -4.81 -4.95
CA PRO A 176 -30.07 -5.75 -4.35
C PRO A 176 -30.76 -7.10 -4.46
N GLU A 177 -30.25 -7.98 -5.31
CA GLU A 177 -30.62 -9.38 -5.19
C GLU A 177 -30.10 -9.89 -3.82
N PRO A 178 -30.92 -10.59 -3.02
CA PRO A 178 -30.48 -11.05 -1.71
C PRO A 178 -29.46 -12.18 -1.84
N GLY A 179 -28.25 -11.98 -1.29
CA GLY A 179 -27.25 -13.02 -1.06
C GLY A 179 -25.95 -12.82 -1.82
N PHE A 180 -24.82 -12.80 -1.09
CA PHE A 180 -23.39 -12.86 -1.50
C PHE A 180 -22.85 -11.92 -2.62
N VAL A 181 -23.70 -11.39 -3.52
CA VAL A 181 -23.36 -10.69 -4.77
C VAL A 181 -23.36 -9.16 -4.61
N SER A 182 -23.95 -8.60 -3.54
CA SER A 182 -24.01 -7.15 -3.34
C SER A 182 -22.66 -6.49 -3.10
N ASP A 183 -21.70 -7.20 -2.49
CA ASP A 183 -20.36 -6.67 -2.22
C ASP A 183 -19.52 -6.59 -3.51
N PHE A 184 -19.68 -7.55 -4.41
CA PHE A 184 -18.87 -7.63 -5.63
C PHE A 184 -19.23 -6.57 -6.68
N GLU A 185 -20.51 -6.32 -6.92
CA GLU A 185 -20.94 -5.23 -7.80
C GLU A 185 -20.54 -3.85 -7.24
N ALA A 186 -20.50 -3.70 -5.91
CA ALA A 186 -20.00 -2.51 -5.26
C ALA A 186 -18.48 -2.34 -5.47
N GLU A 187 -17.70 -3.43 -5.39
CA GLU A 187 -16.27 -3.43 -5.71
C GLU A 187 -16.02 -3.03 -7.18
N ILE A 188 -16.75 -3.60 -8.14
CA ILE A 188 -16.64 -3.24 -9.56
C ILE A 188 -16.91 -1.74 -9.75
N ARG A 189 -17.99 -1.23 -9.16
CA ARG A 189 -18.36 0.19 -9.30
C ARG A 189 -17.33 1.12 -8.66
N ALA A 190 -16.77 0.72 -7.51
CA ALA A 190 -15.71 1.47 -6.84
C ALA A 190 -14.44 1.54 -7.70
N ASP A 191 -14.00 0.43 -8.25
CA ASP A 191 -12.85 0.39 -9.14
C ASP A 191 -13.12 1.14 -10.46
N ALA A 192 -14.30 0.99 -11.04
CA ALA A 192 -14.70 1.73 -12.23
C ALA A 192 -14.64 3.26 -12.00
N ALA A 193 -15.07 3.72 -10.82
CA ALA A 193 -15.01 5.13 -10.44
C ALA A 193 -13.59 5.62 -10.14
N ALA A 194 -12.68 4.72 -9.77
CA ALA A 194 -11.27 5.02 -9.50
C ALA A 194 -10.37 4.96 -10.76
N LEU A 195 -10.92 4.60 -11.93
CA LEU A 195 -10.19 4.67 -13.19
C LEU A 195 -10.11 6.12 -13.66
N VAL A 196 -8.90 6.67 -13.70
CA VAL A 196 -8.62 8.02 -14.21
C VAL A 196 -7.80 7.92 -15.50
N GLY A 197 -8.17 8.73 -16.50
CA GLY A 197 -7.56 8.70 -17.84
C GLY A 197 -8.01 7.49 -18.68
N ARG A 198 -7.20 7.12 -19.67
CA ARG A 198 -7.36 5.96 -20.58
C ARG A 198 -8.67 5.96 -21.37
N VAL A 199 -9.19 7.14 -21.70
CA VAL A 199 -10.46 7.30 -22.44
C VAL A 199 -10.41 6.57 -23.79
N GLY A 200 -9.29 6.67 -24.51
CA GLY A 200 -9.06 5.97 -25.77
C GLY A 200 -9.08 4.44 -25.60
N ASP A 201 -8.42 3.92 -24.57
CA ASP A 201 -8.37 2.47 -24.30
C ASP A 201 -9.76 1.92 -23.95
N VAL A 202 -10.54 2.64 -23.14
CA VAL A 202 -11.93 2.26 -22.82
C VAL A 202 -12.77 2.24 -24.10
N ALA A 203 -12.63 3.26 -24.96
CA ALA A 203 -13.36 3.34 -26.21
C ALA A 203 -13.00 2.18 -27.17
N GLN A 204 -11.71 1.86 -27.30
CA GLN A 204 -11.23 0.74 -28.10
C GLN A 204 -11.78 -0.60 -27.59
N ALA A 205 -11.72 -0.84 -26.28
CA ALA A 205 -12.25 -2.06 -25.69
C ALA A 205 -13.77 -2.18 -25.87
N LYS A 206 -14.53 -1.10 -25.68
CA LYS A 206 -15.97 -1.06 -25.98
C LYS A 206 -16.26 -1.34 -27.46
N ALA A 207 -15.47 -0.78 -28.37
CA ALA A 207 -15.60 -1.02 -29.80
C ALA A 207 -15.39 -2.51 -30.13
N ALA A 208 -14.38 -3.16 -29.55
CA ALA A 208 -14.14 -4.59 -29.71
C ALA A 208 -15.32 -5.45 -29.20
N ILE A 209 -15.86 -5.14 -28.01
CA ILE A 209 -17.04 -5.82 -27.45
C ILE A 209 -18.30 -5.61 -28.31
N LYS A 210 -18.44 -4.43 -28.92
CA LYS A 210 -19.55 -4.11 -29.82
C LYS A 210 -19.39 -4.81 -31.18
N ALA A 211 -18.17 -5.01 -31.66
CA ALA A 211 -17.90 -5.71 -32.91
C ALA A 211 -18.12 -7.23 -32.78
N ALA A 212 -17.79 -7.81 -31.62
CA ALA A 212 -17.97 -9.24 -31.36
C ALA A 212 -19.46 -9.63 -31.27
N GLN A 213 -19.86 -10.63 -32.05
CA GLN A 213 -21.16 -11.30 -31.89
C GLN A 213 -21.08 -12.50 -30.93
N SER A 214 -19.99 -13.25 -31.01
CA SER A 214 -19.67 -14.38 -30.12
C SER A 214 -18.16 -14.56 -29.99
N GLY A 215 -17.73 -15.43 -29.09
CA GLY A 215 -16.34 -15.86 -28.94
C GLY A 215 -15.59 -15.15 -27.81
N VAL A 216 -14.26 -15.25 -27.84
CA VAL A 216 -13.38 -14.84 -26.75
C VAL A 216 -12.55 -13.61 -27.14
N LEU A 217 -12.59 -12.60 -26.27
CA LEU A 217 -11.78 -11.39 -26.29
C LEU A 217 -10.77 -11.45 -25.14
N TRP A 218 -9.54 -11.02 -25.40
CA TRP A 218 -8.45 -11.08 -24.42
C TRP A 218 -7.79 -9.71 -24.20
N ILE A 219 -7.67 -9.33 -22.93
CA ILE A 219 -6.90 -8.16 -22.46
C ILE A 219 -5.73 -8.65 -21.61
N THR A 220 -4.51 -8.42 -22.09
CA THR A 220 -3.27 -8.74 -21.36
C THR A 220 -2.43 -7.50 -21.09
N GLY A 221 -1.42 -7.63 -20.24
CA GLY A 221 -0.48 -6.56 -19.91
C GLY A 221 0.29 -6.84 -18.62
N PRO A 222 1.35 -6.08 -18.33
CA PRO A 222 2.18 -6.30 -17.14
C PRO A 222 1.43 -6.02 -15.82
N GLY A 223 2.02 -6.41 -14.69
CA GLY A 223 1.51 -6.06 -13.36
C GLY A 223 1.51 -4.53 -13.16
N GLY A 224 0.47 -3.99 -12.53
CA GLY A 224 0.39 -2.55 -12.23
C GLY A 224 -0.03 -1.64 -13.39
N ILE A 225 -0.25 -2.17 -14.60
CA ILE A 225 -0.67 -1.38 -15.79
C ILE A 225 -2.12 -0.86 -15.72
N GLY A 226 -2.95 -1.36 -14.79
CA GLY A 226 -4.33 -0.91 -14.58
C GLY A 226 -5.43 -1.76 -15.22
N LYS A 227 -5.13 -3.01 -15.64
CA LYS A 227 -6.11 -3.92 -16.27
C LYS A 227 -7.41 -4.07 -15.47
N SER A 228 -7.31 -4.35 -14.17
CA SER A 228 -8.47 -4.60 -13.32
C SER A 228 -9.41 -3.39 -13.21
N PHE A 229 -8.86 -2.17 -13.19
CA PHE A 229 -9.64 -0.93 -13.23
C PHE A 229 -10.33 -0.73 -14.59
N LEU A 230 -9.62 -1.00 -15.70
CA LEU A 230 -10.20 -0.97 -17.04
C LEU A 230 -11.36 -1.97 -17.18
N VAL A 231 -11.16 -3.21 -16.75
CA VAL A 231 -12.17 -4.28 -16.84
C VAL A 231 -13.37 -3.97 -15.96
N ALA A 232 -13.14 -3.45 -14.75
CA ALA A 232 -14.21 -2.97 -13.87
C ALA A 232 -15.00 -1.84 -14.53
N LYS A 233 -14.32 -0.87 -15.16
CA LYS A 233 -14.99 0.20 -15.91
C LYS A 233 -15.83 -0.31 -17.07
N LEU A 234 -15.31 -1.28 -17.82
CA LEU A 234 -16.08 -1.94 -18.89
C LEU A 234 -17.31 -2.65 -18.31
N ALA A 235 -17.15 -3.41 -17.23
CA ALA A 235 -18.25 -4.11 -16.57
C ALA A 235 -19.33 -3.14 -16.07
N ASP A 236 -18.96 -2.04 -15.42
CA ASP A 236 -19.88 -1.02 -14.89
C ASP A 236 -20.62 -0.28 -16.02
N ASP A 237 -19.90 0.17 -17.05
CA ASP A 237 -20.50 0.85 -18.20
C ASP A 237 -21.48 -0.05 -18.97
N LEU A 238 -21.25 -1.36 -18.95
CA LEU A 238 -22.13 -2.37 -19.54
C LEU A 238 -23.27 -2.78 -18.61
N GLY A 239 -23.21 -2.49 -17.30
CA GLY A 239 -24.31 -2.71 -16.36
C GLY A 239 -25.56 -1.87 -16.65
N ASN A 240 -25.37 -0.74 -17.35
CA ASN A 240 -26.46 0.13 -17.82
C ASN A 240 -26.97 -0.24 -19.23
N ALA A 241 -26.61 -1.40 -19.76
CA ALA A 241 -27.01 -1.83 -21.10
C ALA A 241 -28.52 -2.13 -21.21
N PRO A 242 -29.09 -2.12 -22.43
CA PRO A 242 -30.49 -2.51 -22.67
C PRO A 242 -30.79 -3.92 -22.14
N GLN A 243 -32.06 -4.21 -21.86
CA GLN A 243 -32.53 -5.52 -21.37
C GLN A 243 -32.13 -6.71 -22.27
N SER A 244 -31.77 -6.45 -23.53
CA SER A 244 -31.27 -7.45 -24.48
C SER A 244 -29.83 -7.92 -24.22
N ILE A 245 -29.11 -7.39 -23.22
CA ILE A 245 -27.77 -7.84 -22.84
C ILE A 245 -27.77 -8.36 -21.41
N CYS A 246 -27.41 -9.63 -21.23
CA CYS A 246 -27.09 -10.18 -19.91
C CYS A 246 -25.60 -10.02 -19.62
N ARG A 247 -25.26 -9.22 -18.61
CA ARG A 247 -23.88 -9.07 -18.13
C ARG A 247 -23.64 -10.01 -16.94
N ILE A 248 -22.58 -10.81 -17.04
CA ILE A 248 -22.01 -11.59 -15.93
C ILE A 248 -20.57 -11.14 -15.75
N ALA A 249 -20.28 -10.42 -14.67
CA ALA A 249 -18.91 -10.04 -14.34
C ALA A 249 -18.38 -10.88 -13.18
N TRP A 250 -17.09 -11.17 -13.19
CA TRP A 250 -16.43 -11.89 -12.11
C TRP A 250 -14.96 -11.53 -12.03
N ARG A 251 -14.42 -11.38 -10.81
CA ARG A 251 -12.98 -11.20 -10.59
C ARG A 251 -12.45 -12.33 -9.73
N PHE A 252 -11.43 -12.99 -10.24
CA PHE A 252 -10.66 -13.97 -9.48
C PHE A 252 -9.52 -13.25 -8.77
N LYS A 253 -9.43 -13.44 -7.44
CA LYS A 253 -8.37 -12.87 -6.60
C LYS A 253 -7.89 -13.94 -5.64
N VAL A 254 -6.63 -14.38 -5.73
CA VAL A 254 -6.06 -15.43 -4.86
C VAL A 254 -6.16 -15.06 -3.38
N GLY A 255 -6.08 -13.77 -3.05
CA GLY A 255 -6.29 -13.27 -1.69
C GLY A 255 -7.72 -13.46 -1.14
N ASP A 256 -8.66 -13.84 -2.00
CA ASP A 256 -10.04 -14.20 -1.64
C ASP A 256 -10.31 -15.66 -2.03
N ALA A 257 -9.91 -16.57 -1.15
CA ALA A 257 -10.04 -18.00 -1.39
C ALA A 257 -11.49 -18.47 -1.57
N ALA A 258 -12.47 -17.73 -1.01
CA ALA A 258 -13.88 -18.07 -1.13
C ALA A 258 -14.41 -17.80 -2.55
N ARG A 259 -13.96 -16.71 -3.20
CA ARG A 259 -14.41 -16.31 -4.55
C ARG A 259 -13.50 -16.81 -5.67
N CYS A 260 -12.25 -17.10 -5.38
CA CYS A 260 -11.27 -17.54 -6.39
C CYS A 260 -11.38 -19.04 -6.73
N SER A 261 -12.57 -19.49 -7.13
CA SER A 261 -12.80 -20.86 -7.58
C SER A 261 -13.91 -20.92 -8.64
N ARG A 262 -13.98 -22.03 -9.40
CA ARG A 262 -14.98 -22.19 -10.46
C ARG A 262 -16.42 -22.29 -9.94
N VAL A 263 -16.63 -22.84 -8.74
CA VAL A 263 -17.97 -23.15 -8.21
C VAL A 263 -18.81 -21.89 -7.91
N PRO A 264 -18.31 -20.90 -7.15
CA PRO A 264 -19.02 -19.64 -6.94
C PRO A 264 -19.26 -18.87 -8.24
N PHE A 265 -18.28 -18.90 -9.15
CA PHE A 265 -18.44 -18.31 -10.48
C PHE A 265 -19.60 -18.95 -11.25
N PHE A 266 -19.63 -20.28 -11.36
CA PHE A 266 -20.70 -20.98 -12.07
C PHE A 266 -22.06 -20.76 -11.42
N ARG A 267 -22.13 -20.79 -10.09
CA ARG A 267 -23.37 -20.53 -9.35
C ARG A 267 -23.91 -19.15 -9.70
N HIS A 268 -23.07 -18.13 -9.62
CA HIS A 268 -23.43 -16.76 -9.98
C HIS A 268 -23.86 -16.65 -11.45
N ALA A 269 -23.13 -17.28 -12.38
CA ALA A 269 -23.46 -17.26 -13.80
C ALA A 269 -24.83 -17.91 -14.08
N VAL A 270 -25.11 -19.08 -13.50
CA VAL A 270 -26.39 -19.79 -13.63
C VAL A 270 -27.53 -18.96 -13.07
N GLU A 271 -27.41 -18.43 -11.86
CA GLU A 271 -28.45 -17.59 -11.22
C GLU A 271 -28.80 -16.39 -12.11
N ARG A 272 -27.77 -15.68 -12.61
CA ARG A 272 -27.95 -14.49 -13.45
C ARG A 272 -28.56 -14.81 -14.80
N LEU A 273 -28.13 -15.91 -15.45
CA LEU A 273 -28.68 -16.36 -16.73
C LEU A 273 -30.13 -16.83 -16.59
N ALA A 274 -30.41 -17.66 -15.59
CA ALA A 274 -31.76 -18.16 -15.32
C ALA A 274 -32.74 -17.01 -15.05
N ALA A 275 -32.35 -16.05 -14.21
CA ALA A 275 -33.15 -14.86 -13.94
C ALA A 275 -33.41 -14.03 -15.22
N TRP A 276 -32.39 -13.82 -16.04
CA TRP A 276 -32.51 -13.05 -17.29
C TRP A 276 -33.38 -13.75 -18.34
N LEU A 277 -33.27 -15.09 -18.45
CA LEU A 277 -34.12 -15.92 -19.29
C LEU A 277 -35.53 -16.16 -18.71
N GLN A 278 -35.86 -15.53 -17.57
CA GLN A 278 -37.15 -15.66 -16.88
C GLN A 278 -37.47 -17.10 -16.45
N LYS A 279 -36.46 -17.83 -15.97
CA LYS A 279 -36.56 -19.18 -15.42
C LYS A 279 -36.31 -19.21 -13.91
N PRO A 280 -37.22 -18.68 -13.09
CA PRO A 280 -37.01 -18.56 -11.63
C PRO A 280 -36.91 -19.91 -10.91
N ASP A 281 -37.40 -21.00 -11.51
CA ASP A 281 -37.38 -22.34 -10.92
C ASP A 281 -36.03 -23.07 -11.10
N VAL A 282 -35.11 -22.51 -11.90
CA VAL A 282 -33.78 -23.08 -12.13
C VAL A 282 -32.86 -22.68 -10.98
N ALA A 283 -32.76 -23.55 -9.97
CA ALA A 283 -31.80 -23.41 -8.88
C ALA A 283 -30.42 -23.98 -9.29
N PRO A 284 -29.30 -23.35 -8.86
CA PRO A 284 -27.97 -23.89 -9.11
C PRO A 284 -27.76 -25.25 -8.47
N ALA A 285 -27.22 -26.20 -9.24
CA ALA A 285 -26.79 -27.49 -8.74
C ALA A 285 -25.72 -27.36 -7.64
N GLN A 286 -25.67 -28.35 -6.73
CA GLN A 286 -24.64 -28.39 -5.67
C GLN A 286 -23.35 -29.05 -6.14
N ASP A 287 -23.42 -30.02 -7.06
CA ASP A 287 -22.25 -30.66 -7.65
C ASP A 287 -21.59 -29.76 -8.70
N PRO A 288 -20.25 -29.57 -8.68
CA PRO A 288 -19.56 -28.71 -9.64
C PRO A 288 -19.72 -29.10 -11.11
N ASN A 289 -19.78 -30.39 -11.44
CA ASN A 289 -19.87 -30.85 -12.83
C ASN A 289 -21.30 -30.69 -13.36
N GLU A 290 -22.31 -31.01 -12.53
CA GLU A 290 -23.71 -30.73 -12.85
C GLU A 290 -23.94 -29.22 -13.04
N LEU A 291 -23.29 -28.39 -12.23
CA LEU A 291 -23.40 -26.93 -12.32
C LEU A 291 -22.75 -26.37 -13.60
N GLU A 292 -21.63 -26.93 -14.04
CA GLU A 292 -21.02 -26.61 -15.34
C GLU A 292 -21.93 -27.03 -16.51
N GLY A 293 -22.52 -28.23 -16.43
CA GLY A 293 -23.51 -28.72 -17.40
C GLY A 293 -24.75 -27.83 -17.48
N GLN A 294 -25.27 -27.39 -16.33
CA GLN A 294 -26.40 -26.47 -16.23
C GLN A 294 -26.09 -25.12 -16.88
N LEU A 295 -24.89 -24.58 -16.66
CA LEU A 295 -24.45 -23.36 -17.35
C LEU A 295 -24.38 -23.59 -18.87
N ALA A 296 -23.84 -24.73 -19.31
CA ALA A 296 -23.78 -25.08 -20.73
C ALA A 296 -25.17 -25.11 -21.38
N GLU A 297 -26.16 -25.75 -20.76
CA GLU A 297 -27.54 -25.82 -21.24
C GLU A 297 -28.19 -24.43 -21.38
N LEU A 298 -28.03 -23.57 -20.36
CA LEU A 298 -28.55 -22.19 -20.43
C LEU A 298 -27.89 -21.38 -21.55
N LEU A 299 -26.60 -21.62 -21.84
CA LEU A 299 -25.90 -20.95 -22.94
C LEU A 299 -26.29 -21.49 -24.31
N ASP A 300 -26.69 -22.76 -24.41
CA ASP A 300 -27.23 -23.33 -25.66
C ASP A 300 -28.54 -22.63 -26.03
N GLU A 301 -29.43 -22.40 -25.05
CA GLU A 301 -30.66 -21.62 -25.26
C GLU A 301 -30.40 -20.18 -25.71
N VAL A 302 -29.37 -19.53 -25.14
CA VAL A 302 -28.92 -18.20 -25.57
C VAL A 302 -28.48 -18.21 -27.04
N GLY A 303 -27.84 -19.30 -27.48
CA GLY A 303 -27.42 -19.51 -28.86
C GLY A 303 -28.58 -19.56 -29.85
N ASP A 304 -29.75 -20.02 -29.41
CA ASP A 304 -30.97 -20.13 -30.22
C ASP A 304 -31.80 -18.84 -30.25
N LEU A 305 -31.46 -17.83 -29.44
CA LEU A 305 -32.17 -16.56 -29.42
C LEU A 305 -32.00 -15.78 -30.74
N THR A 306 -33.10 -15.24 -31.22
CA THR A 306 -33.16 -14.42 -32.44
C THR A 306 -33.53 -12.98 -32.08
N ALA A 307 -33.23 -12.04 -32.97
CA ALA A 307 -33.61 -10.64 -32.79
C ALA A 307 -35.12 -10.47 -32.97
N GLU A 308 -35.76 -9.70 -32.09
CA GLU A 308 -37.20 -9.34 -32.23
C GLU A 308 -37.45 -8.47 -33.48
N ASP A 309 -36.48 -7.63 -33.85
CA ASP A 309 -36.47 -6.85 -35.10
C ASP A 309 -35.46 -7.48 -36.09
N PRO A 310 -35.83 -7.78 -37.35
CA PRO A 310 -34.91 -8.24 -38.38
C PRO A 310 -33.70 -7.34 -38.64
N ARG A 311 -33.77 -6.06 -38.25
CA ARG A 311 -32.65 -5.09 -38.32
C ARG A 311 -31.87 -4.97 -37.02
N GLY A 312 -32.39 -5.57 -35.95
CA GLY A 312 -31.79 -5.60 -34.62
C GLY A 312 -30.76 -6.71 -34.46
N ARG A 313 -30.07 -6.71 -33.31
CA ARG A 313 -29.20 -7.81 -32.90
C ARG A 313 -29.96 -8.74 -31.97
N PRO A 314 -29.66 -10.06 -32.01
CA PRO A 314 -30.22 -10.99 -31.04
C PRO A 314 -29.79 -10.60 -29.62
N PRO A 315 -30.62 -10.92 -28.62
CA PRO A 315 -30.20 -10.85 -27.23
C PRO A 315 -28.90 -11.64 -27.02
N ARG A 316 -28.00 -11.12 -26.18
CA ARG A 316 -26.67 -11.71 -26.01
C ARG A 316 -26.18 -11.69 -24.57
N VAL A 317 -25.28 -12.61 -24.26
CA VAL A 317 -24.62 -12.72 -22.97
C VAL A 317 -23.18 -12.24 -23.08
N LEU A 318 -22.75 -11.44 -22.11
CA LEU A 318 -21.38 -10.96 -22.00
C LEU A 318 -20.79 -11.34 -20.65
N PHE A 319 -19.81 -12.25 -20.70
CA PHE A 319 -18.95 -12.54 -19.56
C PHE A 319 -17.81 -11.52 -19.51
N VAL A 320 -17.56 -10.95 -18.33
CA VAL A 320 -16.44 -10.04 -18.07
C VAL A 320 -15.61 -10.59 -16.92
N LEU A 321 -14.53 -11.28 -17.25
CA LEU A 321 -13.68 -12.01 -16.31
C LEU A 321 -12.34 -11.31 -16.12
N ASP A 322 -12.01 -10.99 -14.87
CA ASP A 322 -10.72 -10.43 -14.46
C ASP A 322 -9.95 -11.42 -13.58
N GLY A 323 -8.62 -11.38 -13.65
CA GLY A 323 -7.74 -12.24 -12.85
C GLY A 323 -7.61 -13.67 -13.35
N LEU A 324 -7.60 -13.92 -14.67
CA LEU A 324 -7.40 -15.27 -15.21
C LEU A 324 -6.06 -15.88 -14.76
N ASP A 325 -5.01 -15.06 -14.58
CA ASP A 325 -3.71 -15.47 -14.05
C ASP A 325 -3.75 -15.84 -12.56
N GLU A 326 -4.78 -15.41 -11.84
CA GLU A 326 -5.01 -15.72 -10.43
C GLU A 326 -5.72 -17.06 -10.27
N ILE A 327 -6.85 -17.28 -10.97
CA ILE A 327 -7.58 -18.56 -10.91
C ILE A 327 -6.77 -19.72 -11.46
N GLN A 328 -5.98 -19.50 -12.52
CA GLN A 328 -5.12 -20.55 -13.08
C GLN A 328 -4.15 -21.13 -12.03
N ARG A 329 -3.82 -20.37 -10.98
CA ARG A 329 -2.91 -20.87 -9.93
C ARG A 329 -3.53 -21.98 -9.09
N LEU A 330 -4.84 -21.92 -8.90
CA LEU A 330 -5.62 -22.88 -8.12
C LEU A 330 -6.27 -23.92 -9.03
N ASP A 331 -6.62 -23.52 -10.25
CA ASP A 331 -7.33 -24.33 -11.23
C ASP A 331 -6.72 -24.13 -12.63
N PRO A 332 -5.69 -24.92 -12.99
CA PRO A 332 -4.99 -24.77 -14.27
C PRO A 332 -5.85 -24.98 -15.52
N GLY A 333 -7.01 -25.64 -15.39
CA GLY A 333 -7.93 -25.93 -16.49
C GLY A 333 -8.95 -24.83 -16.75
N PHE A 334 -9.21 -23.94 -15.78
CA PHE A 334 -10.22 -22.89 -15.92
C PHE A 334 -10.03 -21.99 -17.16
N PRO A 335 -8.82 -21.59 -17.57
CA PRO A 335 -8.65 -20.72 -18.74
C PRO A 335 -9.15 -21.30 -20.08
N GLU A 336 -9.30 -22.62 -20.20
CA GLU A 336 -9.85 -23.25 -21.42
C GLU A 336 -11.39 -23.19 -21.47
N LEU A 337 -12.04 -22.98 -20.32
CA LEU A 337 -13.49 -22.98 -20.17
C LEU A 337 -14.20 -21.97 -21.11
N PRO A 338 -13.77 -20.70 -21.26
CA PRO A 338 -14.44 -19.76 -22.18
C PRO A 338 -14.52 -20.29 -23.63
N PHE A 339 -13.54 -21.09 -24.06
CA PHE A 339 -13.51 -21.69 -25.39
C PHE A 339 -14.44 -22.89 -25.49
N HIS A 340 -14.47 -23.76 -24.47
CA HIS A 340 -15.42 -24.87 -24.42
C HIS A 340 -16.87 -24.40 -24.32
N LEU A 341 -17.09 -23.25 -23.68
CA LEU A 341 -18.42 -22.70 -23.45
C LEU A 341 -18.87 -21.62 -24.46
N THR A 342 -18.18 -21.49 -25.60
CA THR A 342 -18.55 -20.51 -26.64
C THR A 342 -19.77 -20.98 -27.44
N ARG A 343 -20.80 -20.12 -27.52
CA ARG A 343 -22.03 -20.30 -28.34
C ARG A 343 -22.27 -19.05 -29.19
N PRO A 344 -23.16 -19.11 -30.21
CA PRO A 344 -23.75 -17.90 -30.78
C PRO A 344 -24.29 -17.00 -29.67
N ASN A 345 -24.25 -15.68 -29.87
CA ASN A 345 -24.72 -14.69 -28.90
C ASN A 345 -24.00 -14.68 -27.53
N VAL A 346 -22.90 -15.42 -27.35
CA VAL A 346 -22.10 -15.44 -26.11
C VAL A 346 -20.71 -14.88 -26.36
N VAL A 347 -20.39 -13.78 -25.68
CA VAL A 347 -19.06 -13.13 -25.74
C VAL A 347 -18.37 -13.24 -24.38
N TRP A 348 -17.10 -13.65 -24.40
CA TRP A 348 -16.24 -13.72 -23.21
C TRP A 348 -15.16 -12.67 -23.30
N LEU A 349 -15.20 -11.65 -22.44
CA LEU A 349 -14.08 -10.74 -22.22
C LEU A 349 -13.25 -11.25 -21.05
N CYS A 350 -12.06 -11.76 -21.34
CA CYS A 350 -11.14 -12.28 -20.34
C CYS A 350 -9.96 -11.32 -20.18
N ALA A 351 -9.48 -11.15 -18.95
CA ALA A 351 -8.29 -10.37 -18.65
C ALA A 351 -7.36 -11.05 -17.65
N GLY A 352 -6.06 -10.86 -17.84
CA GLY A 352 -5.05 -11.41 -16.95
C GLY A 352 -3.63 -11.10 -17.41
N ARG A 353 -2.63 -11.58 -16.68
CA ARG A 353 -1.21 -11.43 -17.04
C ARG A 353 -0.80 -12.52 -18.04
N ALA A 354 0.16 -12.22 -18.91
CA ALA A 354 0.76 -13.20 -19.83
C ALA A 354 1.72 -14.14 -19.08
N GLU A 355 1.23 -14.85 -18.07
CA GLU A 355 2.01 -15.76 -17.22
C GLU A 355 1.58 -17.22 -17.48
N ARG A 356 2.48 -18.16 -17.15
CA ARG A 356 2.22 -19.61 -17.20
C ARG A 356 1.69 -20.08 -18.56
N ASN A 357 0.45 -20.62 -18.62
CA ASN A 357 -0.12 -21.22 -19.83
C ASN A 357 -1.05 -20.27 -20.59
N LEU A 358 -1.37 -19.09 -20.03
CA LEU A 358 -2.30 -18.15 -20.66
C LEU A 358 -1.86 -17.67 -22.04
N PRO A 359 -0.56 -17.45 -22.33
CA PRO A 359 -0.14 -17.09 -23.68
C PRO A 359 -0.47 -18.16 -24.73
N GLN A 360 -0.42 -19.46 -24.37
CA GLN A 360 -0.80 -20.55 -25.26
C GLN A 360 -2.32 -20.69 -25.38
N VAL A 361 -3.04 -20.58 -24.26
CA VAL A 361 -4.51 -20.70 -24.22
C VAL A 361 -5.16 -19.56 -25.02
N PHE A 362 -4.74 -18.33 -24.77
CA PHE A 362 -5.24 -17.12 -25.44
C PHE A 362 -4.34 -16.69 -26.62
N ALA A 363 -3.83 -17.65 -27.39
CA ALA A 363 -3.05 -17.33 -28.60
C ALA A 363 -3.89 -16.53 -29.61
N LYS A 364 -3.23 -15.69 -30.42
CA LYS A 364 -3.88 -14.78 -31.40
C LYS A 364 -4.73 -15.50 -32.46
N ASN A 365 -4.48 -16.79 -32.70
CA ASN A 365 -5.26 -17.63 -33.62
C ASN A 365 -6.51 -18.24 -32.96
N ARG A 366 -6.65 -18.18 -31.63
CA ARG A 366 -7.78 -18.75 -30.88
C ARG A 366 -8.78 -17.69 -30.41
N CYS A 367 -8.34 -16.46 -30.18
CA CYS A 367 -9.16 -15.38 -29.64
C CYS A 367 -8.77 -14.02 -30.22
N THR A 368 -9.62 -13.02 -30.05
CA THR A 368 -9.31 -11.64 -30.47
C THR A 368 -8.63 -10.90 -29.33
N HIS A 369 -7.40 -10.44 -29.56
CA HIS A 369 -6.70 -9.56 -28.62
C HIS A 369 -7.24 -8.15 -28.78
N VAL A 370 -7.85 -7.60 -27.73
CA VAL A 370 -8.41 -6.23 -27.76
C VAL A 370 -7.30 -5.21 -28.02
N PHE A 371 -6.13 -5.45 -27.43
CA PHE A 371 -4.90 -4.72 -27.67
C PHE A 371 -3.85 -5.72 -28.20
N PRO A 372 -3.42 -5.62 -29.47
CA PRO A 372 -2.57 -6.61 -30.11
C PRO A 372 -1.25 -6.91 -29.39
N ASP A 373 -0.69 -5.92 -28.70
CA ASP A 373 0.60 -6.02 -27.98
C ASP A 373 0.41 -5.91 -26.46
N GLY A 374 -0.82 -6.09 -25.98
CA GLY A 374 -1.21 -5.85 -24.59
C GLY A 374 -1.67 -4.42 -24.35
N LEU A 375 -2.24 -4.19 -23.17
CA LEU A 375 -2.77 -2.89 -22.76
C LEU A 375 -1.66 -1.84 -22.81
N PRO A 376 -1.84 -0.72 -23.54
CA PRO A 376 -0.79 0.27 -23.71
C PRO A 376 -0.44 0.97 -22.39
N ALA A 377 0.77 1.51 -22.35
CA ALA A 377 1.24 2.45 -21.33
C ALA A 377 0.33 3.68 -21.25
N MET A 378 0.17 4.25 -20.05
CA MET A 378 -0.50 5.54 -19.89
C MET A 378 0.26 6.63 -20.65
N THR A 379 -0.49 7.48 -21.35
CA THR A 379 0.06 8.65 -22.02
C THR A 379 0.44 9.73 -21.00
N ARG A 380 1.19 10.76 -21.45
CA ARG A 380 1.50 11.94 -20.62
C ARG A 380 0.23 12.59 -20.06
N ASP A 381 -0.83 12.69 -20.86
CA ASP A 381 -2.11 13.27 -20.46
C ASP A 381 -2.84 12.39 -19.45
N ASP A 382 -2.78 11.06 -19.61
CA ASP A 382 -3.35 10.14 -18.62
C ASP A 382 -2.64 10.25 -17.27
N VAL A 383 -1.30 10.32 -17.28
CA VAL A 383 -0.49 10.50 -16.05
C VAL A 383 -0.85 11.81 -15.38
N ARG A 384 -0.97 12.89 -16.16
CA ARG A 384 -1.35 14.20 -15.66
C ARG A 384 -2.75 14.20 -15.05
N ALA A 385 -3.73 13.62 -15.73
CA ALA A 385 -5.10 13.49 -15.23
C ALA A 385 -5.14 12.70 -13.91
N LEU A 386 -4.40 11.59 -13.82
CA LEU A 386 -4.29 10.78 -12.61
C LEU A 386 -3.69 11.58 -11.45
N LEU A 387 -2.64 12.38 -11.69
CA LEU A 387 -2.06 13.25 -10.66
C LEU A 387 -3.07 14.31 -10.19
N LEU A 388 -3.70 15.03 -11.12
CA LEU A 388 -4.60 16.13 -10.78
C LEU A 388 -5.85 15.68 -10.01
N GLU A 389 -6.35 14.48 -10.28
CA GLU A 389 -7.47 13.88 -9.56
C GLU A 389 -7.06 13.45 -8.14
N GLU A 390 -5.89 12.83 -7.98
CA GLU A 390 -5.53 12.14 -6.73
C GLU A 390 -4.74 13.01 -5.73
N VAL A 391 -4.02 14.04 -6.17
CA VAL A 391 -3.21 14.89 -5.25
C VAL A 391 -4.02 15.96 -4.51
N GLY A 392 -5.32 16.04 -4.74
CA GLY A 392 -6.21 16.96 -4.04
C GLY A 392 -5.85 18.44 -4.25
N SER A 393 -5.75 19.22 -3.18
CA SER A 393 -5.42 20.65 -3.25
C SER A 393 -4.00 20.92 -3.77
N ARG A 394 -3.07 19.96 -3.65
CA ARG A 394 -1.69 20.10 -4.15
C ARG A 394 -1.60 20.14 -5.67
N LYS A 395 -2.70 19.91 -6.38
CA LYS A 395 -2.74 20.07 -7.85
C LYS A 395 -2.33 21.47 -8.29
N TYR A 396 -2.59 22.50 -7.48
CA TYR A 396 -2.16 23.86 -7.78
C TYR A 396 -0.63 24.01 -7.76
N ASP A 397 0.07 23.25 -6.94
CA ASP A 397 1.54 23.23 -6.91
C ASP A 397 2.10 22.63 -8.22
N LEU A 398 1.45 21.60 -8.77
CA LEU A 398 1.81 21.03 -10.07
C LEU A 398 1.54 22.03 -11.20
N LEU A 399 0.34 22.64 -11.21
CA LEU A 399 -0.06 23.61 -12.23
C LEU A 399 0.83 24.87 -12.22
N ALA A 400 1.32 25.28 -11.05
CA ALA A 400 2.24 26.42 -10.93
C ALA A 400 3.60 26.20 -11.63
N LEU A 401 3.95 24.96 -11.96
CA LEU A 401 5.18 24.62 -12.69
C LEU A 401 4.99 24.55 -14.21
N ASP A 402 3.78 24.77 -14.71
CA ASP A 402 3.52 24.83 -16.15
C ASP A 402 4.14 26.10 -16.76
N HIS A 403 4.80 25.93 -17.90
CA HIS A 403 5.31 27.02 -18.72
C HIS A 403 5.13 26.74 -20.20
N GLU A 404 5.04 27.79 -21.01
CA GLU A 404 4.89 27.67 -22.45
C GLU A 404 6.20 27.26 -23.12
N ALA A 405 6.11 26.28 -24.01
CA ALA A 405 7.19 25.81 -24.86
C ALA A 405 6.67 25.71 -26.31
N GLY A 406 6.58 26.86 -26.98
CA GLY A 406 5.97 26.95 -28.32
C GLY A 406 4.44 26.81 -28.24
N ASP A 407 3.88 25.88 -29.02
CA ASP A 407 2.44 25.60 -29.04
C ASP A 407 2.01 24.59 -27.95
N GLU A 408 2.94 24.12 -27.12
CA GLU A 408 2.70 23.17 -26.04
C GLU A 408 2.99 23.76 -24.65
N VAL A 409 2.44 23.10 -23.62
CA VAL A 409 2.79 23.39 -22.22
C VAL A 409 3.78 22.34 -21.72
N ALA A 410 4.91 22.83 -21.23
CA ALA A 410 5.95 22.02 -20.60
C ALA A 410 5.82 22.07 -19.07
N ASN A 411 6.11 20.94 -18.42
CA ASN A 411 6.14 20.81 -16.98
C ASN A 411 7.19 19.75 -16.62
N GLU A 412 8.33 20.18 -16.08
CA GLU A 412 9.48 19.31 -15.82
C GLU A 412 9.16 18.24 -14.78
N ALA A 413 8.35 18.57 -13.76
CA ALA A 413 7.94 17.62 -12.74
C ALA A 413 7.06 16.50 -13.33
N LEU A 414 6.11 16.87 -14.20
CA LEU A 414 5.31 15.89 -14.93
C LEU A 414 6.18 15.04 -15.85
N GLN A 415 7.09 15.65 -16.61
CA GLN A 415 7.99 14.93 -17.52
C GLN A 415 8.84 13.92 -16.75
N ALA A 416 9.40 14.33 -15.61
CA ALA A 416 10.18 13.49 -14.71
C ALA A 416 9.40 12.28 -14.15
N ILE A 417 8.08 12.40 -13.99
CA ILE A 417 7.21 11.27 -13.61
C ILE A 417 6.95 10.39 -14.83
N VAL A 418 6.59 10.97 -15.98
CA VAL A 418 6.28 10.23 -17.22
C VAL A 418 7.47 9.37 -17.64
N ASP A 419 8.67 9.93 -17.65
CA ASP A 419 9.90 9.25 -18.06
C ASP A 419 10.22 8.04 -17.16
N ARG A 420 9.97 8.16 -15.85
CA ARG A 420 10.34 7.12 -14.86
C ARG A 420 9.21 6.13 -14.56
N ALA A 421 7.96 6.55 -14.77
CA ALA A 421 6.80 5.68 -14.58
C ALA A 421 6.68 4.64 -15.70
N GLU A 422 7.28 4.90 -16.87
CA GLU A 422 7.16 4.05 -18.07
C GLU A 422 5.67 3.75 -18.40
N GLY A 423 4.79 4.73 -18.10
CA GLY A 423 3.34 4.63 -18.26
C GLY A 423 2.62 3.64 -17.32
N LEU A 424 3.25 3.23 -16.21
CA LEU A 424 2.62 2.38 -15.19
C LEU A 424 1.84 3.23 -14.17
N PRO A 425 0.49 3.12 -14.09
CA PRO A 425 -0.31 3.85 -13.10
C PRO A 425 0.10 3.56 -11.66
N LEU A 426 0.56 2.34 -11.35
CA LEU A 426 1.00 1.97 -10.01
C LEU A 426 2.17 2.84 -9.52
N TYR A 427 3.13 3.13 -10.41
CA TYR A 427 4.24 4.02 -10.10
C TYR A 427 3.72 5.42 -9.75
N VAL A 428 2.83 5.96 -10.59
CA VAL A 428 2.23 7.30 -10.38
C VAL A 428 1.48 7.35 -9.04
N ARG A 429 0.76 6.29 -8.67
CA ARG A 429 0.09 6.20 -7.36
C ARG A 429 1.06 6.23 -6.18
N TYR A 430 2.23 5.62 -6.27
CA TYR A 430 3.26 5.78 -5.23
C TYR A 430 3.77 7.22 -5.16
N VAL A 431 3.99 7.88 -6.30
CA VAL A 431 4.35 9.30 -6.32
C VAL A 431 3.28 10.17 -5.66
N VAL A 432 1.99 9.93 -5.96
CA VAL A 432 0.88 10.61 -5.29
C VAL A 432 0.94 10.41 -3.78
N GLN A 433 1.10 9.17 -3.31
CA GLN A 433 1.18 8.88 -1.87
C GLN A 433 2.37 9.59 -1.21
N ASP A 434 3.53 9.61 -1.85
CA ASP A 434 4.73 10.29 -1.35
C ASP A 434 4.59 11.82 -1.37
N ILE A 435 3.86 12.37 -2.33
CA ILE A 435 3.51 13.79 -2.32
C ILE A 435 2.58 14.05 -1.14
N LEU A 436 1.47 13.32 -1.01
CA LEU A 436 0.49 13.52 0.05
C LEU A 436 1.09 13.37 1.46
N SER A 437 1.99 12.42 1.66
CA SER A 437 2.72 12.21 2.92
C SER A 437 3.80 13.28 3.19
N GLY A 438 4.15 14.10 2.19
CA GLY A 438 5.17 15.14 2.29
C GLY A 438 6.59 14.64 2.06
N HIS A 439 6.78 13.38 1.66
CA HIS A 439 8.09 12.84 1.30
C HIS A 439 8.69 13.53 0.06
N PHE A 440 7.83 13.84 -0.93
CA PHE A 440 8.19 14.60 -2.12
C PHE A 440 7.44 15.94 -2.23
N ARG A 441 8.09 16.90 -2.87
CA ARG A 441 7.49 18.12 -3.44
C ARG A 441 7.64 18.05 -4.95
N PHE A 442 6.69 18.62 -5.70
CA PHE A 442 6.76 18.62 -7.17
C PHE A 442 8.07 19.18 -7.72
N ALA A 443 8.59 20.26 -7.10
CA ALA A 443 9.85 20.88 -7.48
C ALA A 443 11.09 19.97 -7.33
N ASP A 444 11.04 18.95 -6.46
CA ASP A 444 12.19 18.09 -6.17
C ASP A 444 12.18 16.77 -6.97
N LEU A 445 11.10 16.51 -7.73
CA LEU A 445 10.90 15.23 -8.42
C LEU A 445 11.95 14.96 -9.49
N GLY A 446 12.46 16.01 -10.15
CA GLY A 446 13.52 15.88 -11.14
C GLY A 446 14.79 15.21 -10.59
N ALA A 447 15.11 15.41 -9.31
CA ALA A 447 16.35 14.89 -8.71
C ALA A 447 16.14 13.63 -7.83
N ARG A 448 14.99 13.52 -7.17
CA ARG A 448 14.79 12.50 -6.10
C ARG A 448 13.99 11.28 -6.53
N LEU A 449 13.27 11.35 -7.64
CA LEU A 449 12.33 10.30 -7.98
C LEU A 449 13.08 9.03 -8.48
N PRO A 450 12.76 7.83 -7.95
CA PRO A 450 13.40 6.58 -8.35
C PRO A 450 13.24 6.29 -9.84
N SER A 451 14.29 5.81 -10.52
CA SER A 451 14.32 5.71 -11.99
C SER A 451 13.33 4.72 -12.62
N SER A 452 12.76 3.81 -11.84
CA SER A 452 11.79 2.81 -12.30
C SER A 452 10.95 2.30 -11.12
N LEU A 453 9.91 1.51 -11.40
CA LEU A 453 9.10 0.86 -10.35
C LEU A 453 9.94 -0.06 -9.45
N SER A 454 10.93 -0.75 -10.02
CA SER A 454 11.85 -1.60 -9.24
C SER A 454 12.73 -0.77 -8.30
N ALA A 455 13.28 0.35 -8.81
CA ALA A 455 14.05 1.27 -7.96
C ALA A 455 13.18 1.90 -6.87
N TYR A 456 11.89 2.10 -7.15
CA TYR A 456 10.92 2.55 -6.16
C TYR A 456 10.69 1.51 -5.06
N TYR A 457 10.61 0.22 -5.40
CA TYR A 457 10.55 -0.85 -4.40
C TYR A 457 11.81 -0.91 -3.54
N ASP A 458 12.99 -0.78 -4.14
CA ASP A 458 14.24 -0.72 -3.38
C ASP A 458 14.26 0.45 -2.40
N ASP A 459 13.75 1.61 -2.82
CA ASP A 459 13.63 2.78 -1.96
C ASP A 459 12.62 2.57 -0.83
N LEU A 460 11.45 1.96 -1.10
CA LEU A 460 10.47 1.59 -0.06
C LEU A 460 11.08 0.61 0.97
N LEU A 461 11.81 -0.41 0.52
CA LEU A 461 12.50 -1.35 1.41
C LEU A 461 13.52 -0.64 2.29
N ARG A 462 14.31 0.28 1.72
CA ARG A 462 15.29 1.09 2.47
C ARG A 462 14.64 1.97 3.53
N ARG A 463 13.55 2.67 3.18
CA ARG A 463 12.80 3.53 4.11
C ARG A 463 12.24 2.75 5.30
N MET A 464 11.79 1.52 5.05
CA MET A 464 11.32 0.60 6.09
C MET A 464 12.45 -0.10 6.84
N SER A 465 13.71 0.22 6.56
CA SER A 465 14.88 -0.42 7.16
C SER A 465 14.89 -1.95 6.97
N ILE A 466 14.38 -2.43 5.83
CA ILE A 466 14.36 -3.85 5.48
C ILE A 466 15.65 -4.18 4.72
N GLY A 467 16.49 -5.02 5.31
CA GLY A 467 17.74 -5.47 4.68
C GLY A 467 18.64 -6.26 5.63
N GLU A 468 19.62 -6.97 5.06
CA GLU A 468 20.60 -7.76 5.82
C GLU A 468 21.41 -6.87 6.78
N LEU A 469 21.78 -5.66 6.34
CA LEU A 469 22.52 -4.71 7.17
C LEU A 469 21.70 -4.29 8.40
N GLN A 470 20.45 -3.88 8.20
CA GLN A 470 19.58 -3.43 9.29
C GLN A 470 19.26 -4.57 10.26
N ALA A 471 19.05 -5.79 9.75
CA ALA A 471 18.86 -6.98 10.57
C ALA A 471 20.10 -7.32 11.44
N LEU A 472 21.30 -6.95 10.99
CA LEU A 472 22.56 -7.16 11.71
C LEU A 472 22.83 -6.13 12.81
N LEU A 473 22.44 -4.85 12.63
CA LEU A 473 22.91 -3.75 13.48
C LEU A 473 22.62 -3.97 14.97
N THR A 474 21.38 -4.34 15.33
CA THR A 474 21.01 -4.56 16.73
C THR A 474 21.76 -5.76 17.33
N PRO A 475 21.75 -6.97 16.72
CA PRO A 475 22.58 -8.08 17.19
C PRO A 475 24.06 -7.71 17.38
N LEU A 476 24.64 -6.98 16.43
CA LEU A 476 26.06 -6.60 16.43
C LEU A 476 26.41 -5.70 17.61
N VAL A 477 25.69 -4.58 17.76
CA VAL A 477 25.97 -3.58 18.81
C VAL A 477 25.74 -4.17 20.20
N VAL A 478 24.68 -4.98 20.36
CA VAL A 478 24.35 -5.61 21.65
C VAL A 478 25.40 -6.66 22.02
N THR A 479 25.84 -7.51 21.09
CA THR A 479 26.93 -8.46 21.36
C THR A 479 28.22 -7.76 21.78
N ILE A 480 28.57 -6.64 21.14
CA ILE A 480 29.74 -5.84 21.53
C ILE A 480 29.57 -5.21 22.93
N ALA A 481 28.35 -4.80 23.29
CA ALA A 481 28.05 -4.23 24.60
C ALA A 481 28.12 -5.25 25.75
N HIS A 482 27.74 -6.51 25.51
CA HIS A 482 27.86 -7.60 26.49
C HIS A 482 29.28 -8.19 26.57
N ALA A 483 30.12 -7.94 25.57
CA ALA A 483 31.48 -8.48 25.54
C ALA A 483 32.34 -7.90 26.69
N PRO A 484 33.03 -8.74 27.48
CA PRO A 484 33.90 -8.26 28.58
C PRO A 484 35.18 -7.55 28.11
N ALA A 485 35.54 -7.69 26.83
CA ALA A 485 36.69 -7.05 26.18
C ALA A 485 36.37 -6.78 24.69
N PRO A 486 37.16 -5.96 23.98
CA PRO A 486 36.96 -5.70 22.56
C PRO A 486 36.94 -6.99 21.73
N LEU A 487 35.93 -7.15 20.88
CA LEU A 487 35.80 -8.30 19.97
C LEU A 487 36.39 -7.95 18.60
N ASN A 488 37.25 -8.81 18.05
CA ASN A 488 37.76 -8.64 16.70
C ASN A 488 36.76 -9.12 15.63
N GLU A 489 37.04 -8.79 14.37
CA GLU A 489 36.18 -9.11 13.23
C GLU A 489 35.91 -10.61 13.10
N ASP A 490 36.90 -11.48 13.30
CA ASP A 490 36.74 -12.93 13.20
C ASP A 490 35.79 -13.49 14.26
N THR A 491 35.93 -13.03 15.51
CA THR A 491 35.07 -13.44 16.61
C THR A 491 33.66 -12.92 16.41
N LEU A 492 33.51 -11.67 15.97
CA LEU A 492 32.21 -11.10 15.61
C LEU A 492 31.55 -11.86 14.46
N HIS A 493 32.29 -12.20 13.41
CA HIS A 493 31.75 -12.96 12.27
C HIS A 493 31.28 -14.35 12.69
N LEU A 494 32.04 -15.03 13.55
CA LEU A 494 31.64 -16.31 14.13
C LEU A 494 30.34 -16.17 14.94
N LEU A 495 30.26 -15.19 15.85
CA LEU A 495 29.08 -14.97 16.68
C LEU A 495 27.85 -14.62 15.84
N MET A 496 27.99 -13.74 14.85
CA MET A 496 26.89 -13.36 13.94
C MET A 496 26.45 -14.52 13.04
N THR A 497 27.37 -15.41 12.65
CA THR A 497 27.04 -16.62 11.90
C THR A 497 26.28 -17.62 12.76
N ARG A 498 26.72 -17.86 14.00
CA ARG A 498 26.00 -18.75 14.95
C ARG A 498 24.59 -18.25 15.25
N ARG A 499 24.40 -16.93 15.32
CA ARG A 499 23.10 -16.27 15.49
C ARG A 499 22.24 -16.26 14.22
N GLN A 500 22.72 -16.79 13.10
CA GLN A 500 22.05 -16.80 11.80
C GLN A 500 21.67 -15.42 11.25
N VAL A 501 22.31 -14.35 11.75
CA VAL A 501 22.08 -12.97 11.25
C VAL A 501 22.99 -12.64 10.07
N VAL A 502 24.09 -13.37 9.91
CA VAL A 502 25.02 -13.27 8.79
C VAL A 502 25.38 -14.67 8.30
N ARG A 503 25.66 -14.82 7.00
CA ARG A 503 26.14 -16.09 6.44
C ARG A 503 27.65 -16.26 6.67
N GLY A 504 28.08 -17.51 6.86
CA GLY A 504 29.50 -17.89 6.95
C GLY A 504 30.26 -17.81 5.62
N THR A 505 30.04 -16.76 4.82
CA THR A 505 30.66 -16.55 3.50
C THR A 505 31.42 -15.22 3.47
N ASP A 506 32.24 -14.99 2.45
CA ASP A 506 32.94 -13.71 2.25
C ASP A 506 31.98 -12.52 2.15
N LYS A 507 30.83 -12.72 1.49
CA LYS A 507 29.76 -11.72 1.46
C LYS A 507 29.25 -11.39 2.87
N GLY A 508 29.11 -12.39 3.73
CA GLY A 508 28.71 -12.16 5.12
C GLY A 508 29.75 -11.39 5.92
N ARG A 509 31.05 -11.65 5.71
CA ARG A 509 32.12 -10.82 6.29
C ARG A 509 32.05 -9.38 5.83
N GLU A 510 31.74 -9.16 4.55
CA GLU A 510 31.56 -7.80 4.03
C GLU A 510 30.34 -7.10 4.66
N THR A 511 29.21 -7.79 4.81
CA THR A 511 28.05 -7.27 5.55
C THR A 511 28.41 -6.90 6.99
N LEU A 512 29.25 -7.70 7.67
CA LEU A 512 29.75 -7.37 9.01
C LEU A 512 30.54 -6.07 9.02
N ARG A 513 31.48 -5.89 8.08
CA ARG A 513 32.28 -4.65 7.98
C ARG A 513 31.41 -3.43 7.73
N GLN A 514 30.41 -3.56 6.87
CA GLN A 514 29.42 -2.51 6.63
C GLN A 514 28.62 -2.20 7.90
N GLY A 515 28.24 -3.22 8.69
CA GLY A 515 27.60 -3.06 9.99
C GLY A 515 28.47 -2.29 10.99
N LEU A 516 29.74 -2.64 11.10
CA LEU A 516 30.71 -1.95 11.95
C LEU A 516 30.91 -0.49 11.53
N GLN A 517 30.98 -0.22 10.22
CA GLN A 517 31.06 1.13 9.67
C GLN A 517 29.79 1.94 9.96
N ALA A 518 28.61 1.34 9.78
CA ALA A 518 27.34 1.99 10.06
C ALA A 518 27.17 2.31 11.56
N ALA A 519 27.73 1.47 12.44
CA ALA A 519 27.71 1.64 13.89
C ALA A 519 28.90 2.46 14.45
N GLN A 520 29.73 3.10 13.60
CA GLN A 520 30.95 3.80 14.04
C GLN A 520 30.70 4.95 15.03
N SER A 521 29.50 5.55 15.05
CA SER A 521 29.15 6.58 16.04
C SER A 521 28.86 5.99 17.42
N MET A 522 28.65 4.69 17.51
CA MET A 522 28.32 3.92 18.73
C MET A 522 29.47 3.03 19.20
N LEU A 523 30.48 2.81 18.37
CA LEU A 523 31.58 1.89 18.60
C LEU A 523 32.92 2.60 18.44
N ARG A 524 33.95 2.10 19.10
CA ARG A 524 35.34 2.51 18.87
C ARG A 524 36.22 1.30 18.65
N ALA A 525 37.26 1.48 17.83
CA ALA A 525 38.35 0.52 17.75
C ALA A 525 39.18 0.57 19.03
N ALA A 526 39.49 -0.59 19.59
CA ALA A 526 40.32 -0.74 20.76
C ALA A 526 41.28 -1.93 20.56
N PRO A 527 42.45 -1.92 21.22
CA PRO A 527 43.36 -3.07 21.19
C PRO A 527 42.63 -4.33 21.67
N ALA A 528 42.64 -5.37 20.83
CA ALA A 528 42.16 -6.70 21.16
C ALA A 528 43.35 -7.64 21.35
N GLU A 529 43.05 -8.82 21.90
CA GLU A 529 44.05 -9.84 22.17
C GLU A 529 44.76 -10.32 20.89
N GLY A 530 46.02 -10.73 21.03
CA GLY A 530 46.87 -11.13 19.91
C GLY A 530 47.39 -9.98 19.05
N GLY A 531 47.30 -8.73 19.51
CA GLY A 531 47.77 -7.54 18.79
C GLY A 531 46.85 -7.08 17.67
N THR A 532 45.63 -7.61 17.62
CA THR A 532 44.60 -7.26 16.63
C THR A 532 43.77 -6.06 17.10
N LEU A 533 43.06 -5.39 16.18
CA LEU A 533 42.06 -4.39 16.53
C LEU A 533 40.71 -5.07 16.76
N GLY A 534 40.04 -4.71 17.85
CA GLY A 534 38.67 -5.12 18.15
C GLY A 534 37.76 -3.92 18.38
N PHE A 535 36.50 -4.21 18.67
CA PHE A 535 35.44 -3.21 18.82
C PHE A 535 34.81 -3.28 20.20
N GLU A 536 34.58 -2.11 20.78
CA GLU A 536 33.84 -1.92 22.02
C GLU A 536 32.94 -0.68 21.93
N PRO A 537 31.93 -0.51 22.81
CA PRO A 537 31.13 0.71 22.86
C PRO A 537 32.01 1.95 23.08
N TYR A 538 31.71 3.04 22.40
CA TYR A 538 32.53 4.26 22.48
C TYR A 538 32.59 4.88 23.88
N HIS A 539 31.53 4.68 24.68
CA HIS A 539 31.40 5.24 26.02
C HIS A 539 30.73 4.27 27.02
N PRO A 540 31.16 4.22 28.29
CA PRO A 540 30.58 3.33 29.31
C PRO A 540 29.08 3.53 29.55
N THR A 541 28.57 4.76 29.52
CA THR A 541 27.13 5.02 29.73
C THR A 541 26.26 4.45 28.61
N PHE A 542 26.79 4.40 27.37
CA PHE A 542 26.08 3.78 26.27
C PHE A 542 26.03 2.25 26.42
N ARG A 543 27.12 1.65 26.93
CA ARG A 543 27.13 0.23 27.31
C ARG A 543 26.06 -0.04 28.37
N GLU A 544 26.04 0.72 29.46
CA GLU A 544 25.05 0.57 30.53
C GLU A 544 23.61 0.76 30.03
N HIS A 545 23.38 1.71 29.13
CA HIS A 545 22.07 1.92 28.51
C HIS A 545 21.58 0.69 27.75
N ILE A 546 22.44 0.05 26.94
CA ILE A 546 22.11 -1.20 26.23
C ILE A 546 21.84 -2.34 27.21
N LEU A 547 22.69 -2.50 28.23
CA LEU A 547 22.56 -3.58 29.21
C LEU A 547 21.28 -3.45 30.05
N THR A 548 20.86 -2.23 30.35
CA THR A 548 19.65 -1.96 31.13
C THR A 548 18.38 -2.07 30.28
N ASP A 549 18.43 -1.62 29.02
CA ASP A 549 17.29 -1.52 28.09
C ASP A 549 15.99 -1.09 28.76
N ALA A 550 16.02 0.04 29.47
CA ALA A 550 14.90 0.49 30.31
C ALA A 550 13.57 0.67 29.55
N THR A 551 13.63 0.88 28.23
CA THR A 551 12.46 1.06 27.36
C THR A 551 12.00 -0.23 26.67
N GLY A 552 12.77 -1.32 26.74
CA GLY A 552 12.49 -2.57 26.02
C GLY A 552 12.65 -2.45 24.51
N LEU A 553 13.46 -1.50 24.01
CA LEU A 553 13.62 -1.26 22.57
C LEU A 553 14.41 -2.38 21.90
N ILE A 554 15.34 -2.97 22.65
CA ILE A 554 16.28 -3.98 22.18
C ILE A 554 15.66 -5.39 22.33
N GLY A 555 14.65 -5.54 23.18
CA GLY A 555 13.90 -6.79 23.36
C GLY A 555 14.81 -7.94 23.78
N ASP A 556 14.57 -9.14 23.22
CA ASP A 556 15.33 -10.35 23.57
C ASP A 556 16.79 -10.36 23.08
N GLN A 557 17.25 -9.30 22.38
CA GLN A 557 18.60 -9.26 21.82
C GLN A 557 19.69 -9.26 22.90
N ASN A 558 19.39 -8.75 24.11
CA ASN A 558 20.29 -8.83 25.25
C ASN A 558 20.51 -10.29 25.68
N GLU A 559 19.43 -11.08 25.78
CA GLU A 559 19.50 -12.50 26.12
C GLU A 559 20.25 -13.27 25.03
N PHE A 560 19.90 -13.07 23.75
CA PHE A 560 20.60 -13.73 22.63
C PHE A 560 22.10 -13.40 22.57
N ALA A 561 22.50 -12.18 22.92
CA ALA A 561 23.92 -11.81 22.97
C ALA A 561 24.65 -12.55 24.10
N GLN A 562 24.04 -12.64 25.28
CA GLN A 562 24.59 -13.40 26.40
C GLN A 562 24.70 -14.89 26.04
N ASP A 563 23.65 -15.49 25.48
CA ASP A 563 23.63 -16.88 25.00
C ASP A 563 24.79 -17.16 24.06
N SER A 564 24.97 -16.31 23.05
CA SER A 564 26.01 -16.47 22.05
C SER A 564 27.42 -16.42 22.65
N LEU A 565 27.65 -15.54 23.64
CA LEU A 565 28.92 -15.44 24.35
C LEU A 565 29.14 -16.64 25.29
N ARG A 566 28.08 -17.16 25.91
CA ARG A 566 28.13 -18.38 26.74
C ARG A 566 28.46 -19.60 25.89
N ASP A 567 27.82 -19.75 24.74
CA ASP A 567 28.10 -20.83 23.77
C ASP A 567 29.51 -20.74 23.18
N LEU A 568 30.05 -19.53 23.06
CA LEU A 568 31.46 -19.34 22.71
C LEU A 568 32.38 -19.87 23.83
N ALA A 569 32.05 -19.58 25.09
CA ALA A 569 32.83 -20.00 26.25
C ALA A 569 32.80 -21.52 26.46
N THR A 570 31.62 -22.15 26.40
CA THR A 570 31.48 -23.61 26.59
C THR A 570 31.94 -24.40 25.36
N GLY A 571 31.77 -23.85 24.15
CA GLY A 571 32.16 -24.48 22.89
C GLY A 571 33.62 -24.26 22.48
N TRP A 572 34.50 -23.80 23.38
CA TRP A 572 35.88 -23.41 23.07
C TRP A 572 36.68 -24.53 22.37
N ARG A 573 36.45 -25.79 22.74
CA ARG A 573 37.17 -26.97 22.24
C ARG A 573 36.97 -27.19 20.73
N ALA A 574 35.80 -26.83 20.21
CA ALA A 574 35.46 -26.96 18.80
C ALA A 574 36.09 -25.86 17.92
N LEU A 575 36.72 -24.85 18.52
CA LEU A 575 37.37 -23.76 17.80
C LEU A 575 38.80 -24.16 17.40
N PRO A 576 39.26 -23.87 16.18
CA PRO A 576 40.63 -24.12 15.76
C PRO A 576 41.66 -23.38 16.64
N GLN A 577 42.83 -23.99 16.84
CA GLN A 577 43.87 -23.49 17.75
C GLN A 577 44.43 -22.13 17.35
N ASP A 578 44.48 -21.85 16.05
CA ASP A 578 45.01 -20.62 15.45
C ASP A 578 43.99 -19.48 15.36
N GLN A 579 42.73 -19.73 15.73
CA GLN A 579 41.69 -18.71 15.66
C GLN A 579 41.67 -17.81 16.90
N THR A 580 41.54 -16.51 16.64
CA THR A 580 41.42 -15.50 17.69
C THR A 580 40.16 -15.67 18.56
N SER A 581 39.10 -16.27 18.01
CA SER A 581 37.89 -16.64 18.75
C SER A 581 38.15 -17.66 19.86
N ARG A 582 39.07 -18.63 19.64
CA ARG A 582 39.50 -19.59 20.66
C ARG A 582 40.29 -18.89 21.77
N ALA A 583 41.22 -18.03 21.40
CA ALA A 583 41.98 -17.24 22.37
C ALA A 583 41.06 -16.37 23.24
N TYR A 584 40.04 -15.76 22.63
CA TYR A 584 39.03 -14.99 23.35
C TYR A 584 38.21 -15.86 24.31
N ALA A 585 37.75 -17.03 23.86
CA ALA A 585 37.00 -17.99 24.68
C ALA A 585 37.83 -18.50 25.87
N LEU A 586 39.10 -18.86 25.65
CA LEU A 586 40.01 -19.30 26.71
C LEU A 586 40.22 -18.21 27.75
N ARG A 587 40.46 -16.96 27.32
CA ARG A 587 40.76 -15.86 28.24
C ARG A 587 39.54 -15.42 29.05
N PHE A 588 38.43 -15.14 28.37
CA PHE A 588 37.26 -14.50 28.98
C PHE A 588 36.12 -15.46 29.32
N GLY A 589 36.18 -16.72 28.89
CA GLY A 589 35.14 -17.73 29.14
C GLY A 589 34.73 -17.84 30.62
N PRO A 590 35.68 -18.02 31.57
CA PRO A 590 35.33 -18.06 32.99
C PRO A 590 34.62 -16.80 33.48
N ARG A 591 35.03 -15.61 33.02
CA ARG A 591 34.38 -14.34 33.35
C ARG A 591 32.97 -14.24 32.77
N ILE A 592 32.77 -14.63 31.51
CA ILE A 592 31.45 -14.66 30.86
C ILE A 592 30.48 -15.54 31.65
N LEU A 593 30.91 -16.75 32.03
CA LEU A 593 30.08 -17.68 32.79
C LEU A 593 29.83 -17.20 34.22
N THR A 594 30.81 -16.55 34.85
CA THR A 594 30.66 -15.95 36.19
C THR A 594 29.64 -14.80 36.17
N GLN A 595 29.75 -13.87 35.21
CA GLN A 595 28.83 -12.74 35.08
C GLN A 595 27.40 -13.16 34.74
N ALA A 596 27.24 -14.28 34.04
CA ALA A 596 25.95 -14.86 33.71
C ALA A 596 25.42 -15.84 34.77
N GLU A 597 26.09 -15.96 35.92
CA GLU A 597 25.74 -16.87 37.02
C GLU A 597 25.56 -18.34 36.59
N ARG A 598 26.29 -18.77 35.55
CA ARG A 598 26.27 -20.14 35.02
C ARG A 598 27.25 -21.04 35.74
N TRP A 599 26.96 -21.28 37.02
CA TRP A 599 27.85 -21.98 37.94
C TRP A 599 28.21 -23.40 37.52
N ASP A 600 27.25 -24.14 36.95
CA ASP A 600 27.48 -25.53 36.55
C ASP A 600 28.44 -25.59 35.34
N ASP A 601 28.21 -24.75 34.32
CA ASP A 601 29.11 -24.63 33.17
C ASP A 601 30.50 -24.11 33.56
N LEU A 602 30.56 -23.15 34.49
CA LEU A 602 31.82 -22.63 35.04
C LEU A 602 32.60 -23.73 35.79
N THR A 603 31.90 -24.58 36.54
CA THR A 603 32.52 -25.74 37.22
C THR A 603 33.12 -26.69 36.18
N ILE A 604 32.34 -27.06 35.17
CA ILE A 604 32.79 -27.95 34.10
C ILE A 604 34.02 -27.37 33.42
N LEU A 605 34.00 -26.07 33.06
CA LEU A 605 35.10 -25.41 32.38
C LEU A 605 36.38 -25.37 33.23
N LEU A 606 36.27 -24.98 34.51
CA LEU A 606 37.42 -24.85 35.42
C LEU A 606 37.91 -26.20 35.99
N THR A 607 37.18 -27.30 35.76
CA THR A 607 37.63 -28.65 36.14
C THR A 607 37.98 -29.52 34.93
N ASP A 608 37.92 -28.95 33.72
CA ASP A 608 38.39 -29.57 32.49
C ASP A 608 39.90 -29.39 32.36
N LEU A 609 40.66 -30.48 32.54
CA LEU A 609 42.12 -30.45 32.40
C LEU A 609 42.58 -30.02 31.00
N GLU A 610 41.80 -30.30 29.95
CA GLU A 610 42.13 -29.84 28.59
C GLU A 610 42.01 -28.31 28.49
N PHE A 611 41.03 -27.70 29.18
CA PHE A 611 40.90 -26.24 29.24
C PHE A 611 42.05 -25.61 30.03
N VAL A 612 42.39 -26.19 31.19
CA VAL A 612 43.51 -25.73 32.02
C VAL A 612 44.82 -25.78 31.24
N GLU A 613 45.07 -26.89 30.54
CA GLU A 613 46.25 -27.07 29.68
C GLU A 613 46.27 -26.05 28.53
N ALA A 614 45.19 -25.97 27.74
CA ALA A 614 45.09 -25.04 26.61
C ALA A 614 45.28 -23.58 27.04
N LYS A 615 44.77 -23.18 28.22
CA LYS A 615 44.95 -21.83 28.75
C LYS A 615 46.39 -21.58 29.23
N CYS A 616 47.06 -22.58 29.80
CA CYS A 616 48.47 -22.46 30.19
C CYS A 616 49.40 -22.40 28.96
N GLU A 617 49.16 -23.23 27.95
CA GLU A 617 49.89 -23.20 26.66
C GLU A 617 49.76 -21.86 25.95
N ALA A 618 48.60 -21.21 26.07
CA ALA A 618 48.37 -19.86 25.56
C ALA A 618 49.09 -18.75 26.36
N GLY A 619 49.89 -19.10 27.38
CA GLY A 619 50.62 -18.17 28.24
C GLY A 619 49.75 -17.49 29.30
N MET A 620 48.53 -17.96 29.53
CA MET A 620 47.52 -17.33 30.40
C MET A 620 47.44 -17.99 31.79
N THR A 621 48.53 -18.58 32.28
CA THR A 621 48.54 -19.30 33.58
C THR A 621 48.15 -18.40 34.75
N TYR A 622 48.61 -17.15 34.78
CA TYR A 622 48.24 -16.22 35.86
C TYR A 622 46.82 -15.68 35.72
N ASP A 623 46.32 -15.50 34.48
CA ASP A 623 44.91 -15.20 34.24
C ASP A 623 44.02 -16.34 34.74
N LEU A 624 44.42 -17.59 34.52
CA LEU A 624 43.70 -18.76 35.03
C LEU A 624 43.65 -18.77 36.57
N VAL A 625 44.73 -18.41 37.25
CA VAL A 625 44.71 -18.24 38.72
C VAL A 625 43.75 -17.11 39.13
N ALA A 626 43.72 -16.01 38.39
CA ALA A 626 42.77 -14.92 38.65
C ALA A 626 41.31 -15.37 38.45
N ASP A 627 41.03 -16.20 37.44
CA ASP A 627 39.70 -16.75 37.20
C ASP A 627 39.24 -17.65 38.35
N TYR A 628 40.10 -18.52 38.87
CA TYR A 628 39.77 -19.34 40.05
C TYR A 628 39.42 -18.46 41.25
N ASN A 629 40.22 -17.42 41.51
CA ASN A 629 39.96 -16.48 42.62
C ASN A 629 38.63 -15.74 42.43
N ALA A 630 38.35 -15.26 41.22
CA ALA A 630 37.11 -14.55 40.89
C ALA A 630 35.90 -15.48 41.02
N ALA A 631 36.00 -16.71 40.49
CA ALA A 631 34.96 -17.72 40.58
C ALA A 631 34.65 -18.02 42.05
N LEU A 632 35.66 -18.36 42.87
CA LEU A 632 35.48 -18.69 44.29
C LEU A 632 34.95 -17.53 45.13
N SER A 633 35.25 -16.28 44.76
CA SER A 633 34.77 -15.08 45.46
C SER A 633 33.32 -14.72 45.12
N SER A 634 32.81 -15.15 43.96
CA SER A 634 31.49 -14.73 43.44
C SER A 634 30.36 -15.72 43.76
N VAL A 635 30.67 -16.89 44.30
CA VAL A 635 29.68 -17.97 44.53
C VAL A 635 28.92 -17.75 45.84
N PRO A 636 27.60 -18.00 45.86
CA PRO A 636 26.88 -18.30 47.10
C PRO A 636 27.53 -19.49 47.83
N ALA A 637 27.75 -19.36 49.14
CA ALA A 637 28.59 -20.27 49.92
C ALA A 637 28.28 -21.77 49.66
N GLY A 638 29.27 -22.50 49.14
CA GLY A 638 29.28 -23.97 49.07
C GLY A 638 28.98 -24.63 47.71
N ARG A 639 28.60 -23.87 46.67
CA ARG A 639 28.17 -24.47 45.37
C ARG A 639 29.33 -24.92 44.45
N LEU A 640 30.43 -24.16 44.37
CA LEU A 640 31.58 -24.50 43.51
C LEU A 640 32.77 -25.12 44.25
N SER A 641 32.94 -24.81 45.55
CA SER A 641 34.24 -24.99 46.21
C SER A 641 34.71 -26.45 46.30
N ARG A 642 33.81 -27.42 46.43
CA ARG A 642 34.21 -28.83 46.54
C ARG A 642 34.90 -29.36 45.28
N ALA A 643 34.47 -28.92 44.10
CA ALA A 643 35.00 -29.39 42.81
C ALA A 643 36.16 -28.52 42.31
N VAL A 644 36.07 -27.20 42.49
CA VAL A 644 37.01 -26.22 41.91
C VAL A 644 38.26 -26.01 42.80
N GLU A 645 38.14 -26.10 44.13
CA GLU A 645 39.26 -25.83 45.06
C GLU A 645 40.48 -26.76 44.89
N PRO A 646 40.32 -28.07 44.63
CA PRO A 646 41.46 -28.93 44.32
C PRO A 646 42.23 -28.46 43.07
N PHE A 647 41.52 -28.08 42.02
CA PHE A 647 42.10 -27.57 40.78
C PHE A 647 42.79 -26.22 40.99
N HIS A 648 42.14 -25.30 41.72
CA HIS A 648 42.75 -24.03 42.08
C HIS A 648 44.08 -24.22 42.84
N ARG A 649 44.11 -25.09 43.86
CA ARG A 649 45.35 -25.40 44.60
C ARG A 649 46.42 -26.01 43.71
N PHE A 650 46.04 -26.95 42.84
CA PHE A 650 46.95 -27.58 41.88
C PHE A 650 47.57 -26.55 40.92
N VAL A 651 46.76 -25.73 40.27
CA VAL A 651 47.24 -24.70 39.34
C VAL A 651 48.09 -23.66 40.05
N ARG A 652 47.67 -23.19 41.23
CA ARG A 652 48.41 -22.19 42.00
C ARG A 652 49.78 -22.71 42.48
N ALA A 653 49.86 -23.96 42.94
CA ALA A 653 51.12 -24.55 43.39
C ALA A 653 52.13 -24.72 42.24
N ASN A 654 51.64 -24.93 41.02
CA ASN A 654 52.45 -25.23 39.84
C ASN A 654 52.50 -24.06 38.82
N ALA A 655 51.97 -22.89 39.16
CA ALA A 655 51.83 -21.77 38.22
C ALA A 655 53.16 -21.34 37.59
N HIS A 656 54.25 -21.33 38.37
CA HIS A 656 55.59 -20.99 37.88
C HIS A 656 56.16 -22.02 36.88
N ILE A 657 55.72 -23.28 36.96
CA ILE A 657 56.16 -24.37 36.08
C ILE A 657 55.37 -24.33 34.78
N PHE A 658 54.05 -24.17 34.88
CA PHE A 658 53.17 -24.04 33.72
C PHE A 658 53.46 -22.76 32.92
N ALA A 659 53.72 -21.64 33.58
CA ALA A 659 54.06 -20.38 32.91
C ALA A 659 55.40 -20.44 32.15
N GLN A 660 56.30 -21.37 32.49
CA GLN A 660 57.57 -21.57 31.80
C GLN A 660 57.50 -22.66 30.72
N GLY A 661 56.36 -23.34 30.56
CA GLY A 661 56.17 -24.43 29.59
C GLY A 661 57.06 -25.66 29.86
N LEU A 662 57.48 -25.86 31.11
CA LEU A 662 58.46 -26.89 31.46
C LEU A 662 57.88 -28.30 31.56
N GLU A 663 56.57 -28.44 31.73
CA GLU A 663 55.87 -29.73 31.84
C GLU A 663 54.39 -29.60 31.44
N TRP A 664 53.83 -30.63 30.81
CA TRP A 664 52.41 -30.66 30.40
C TRP A 664 51.50 -30.74 31.62
N VAL A 665 50.41 -29.96 31.61
CA VAL A 665 49.48 -29.86 32.74
C VAL A 665 48.84 -31.22 33.02
N ILE A 666 48.40 -31.92 31.97
CA ILE A 666 47.76 -33.23 32.11
C ILE A 666 48.74 -34.25 32.69
N GLN A 667 49.97 -34.30 32.18
CA GLN A 667 51.02 -35.20 32.68
C GLN A 667 51.29 -34.97 34.16
N ARG A 668 51.34 -33.71 34.59
CA ARG A 668 51.58 -33.35 35.99
C ARG A 668 50.37 -33.58 36.89
N ALA A 669 49.15 -33.59 36.35
CA ALA A 669 47.94 -33.93 37.09
C ALA A 669 47.81 -35.45 37.35
N TYR A 670 48.41 -36.29 36.50
CA TYR A 670 48.49 -37.74 36.70
C TYR A 670 49.50 -38.15 37.79
N ASN A 671 50.51 -37.31 38.04
CA ASN A 671 51.54 -37.50 39.07
C ASN A 671 51.07 -36.95 40.43
#